data_AF-A0A7M2ADH1-F1
#
_entry.id   AF-A0A7M2ADH1-F1
#
_cell.length_a   1.000
_cell.length_b   1.000
_cell.length_c   1.000
_cell.angle_alpha   90.00
_cell.angle_beta   90.00
_cell.angle_gamma   90.00
#
_symmetry.space_group_name_H-M   'P 1'
#
loop_
_entity.id
_entity.type
_entity.pdbx_description
1 polymer ?
#
loop_
_entity_poly.entity_id
_entity_poly.type
_entity_poly.pdbx_seq_one_letter_code
_entity_poly.pdbx_strand_id
1 'polypeptide(L)'
;MELVKTAQQNGNVTRKNRFKWIRITVALWVGLLFIGLLVGQSSAIAASSSNGSIISVLDRNNYMLDNGTIWSKGSTSGIWTQSRNLIGISNADTHSIFGWNANGQVIQWDKDNADKPEFNQYNGIVKVYGHGLVLLQDGTLHTKGEPIKGLESIIDVGPYVGSREYFYSALSSSGDVYYADYRNKVRKAGNVPNGKAIALNSAYAAVLKNDGSVVIVSVLYEDEQVTIASDVQSMIWWGSTHKLLTVKNDGTVWSYDRTAKYKSEQLPGLTNVNRLVHSYDLDELYAQLQDGSWVIYNNGKITPLVAPTLNKVTLTASSKEAVIGDEITLTVQENYSNGFKTKRTPLPEEIIVEQPQVAQIQGGKLKVSGMGTTQITLKIGDLTSSLQLNVESQQKLTGATLLDGTVYLPVQSVFKTLGAKVDVKGSSFEIQFGDEKITLKKGSAIARFNNKDLEMKGKVQTFGGQTVFPANLLSQTAGIQVQWDSELKQAKVLVGKSSINVESKDTFALIKKKELGSLSRLIGKSYWINDYTDLGRRFSKVTITDIKIEKSDSGDKSYSVVFRNAKGKTVVAYAGGTAAKVTEMLSDTNQFFANDPYQKYKWSQSTWNKIIAGEVDLGMTTTQARLAWGDPTSISQEMSSKGKIEVWVYGSSAGIRALGFVGGKLIVIY
;
A
#
# COMPACT_ATOMS: atom_id res chain seq x y z
N MET A 1 29.80 -46.96 -44.98
CA MET A 1 30.55 -45.94 -45.74
C MET A 1 30.85 -44.80 -44.78
N GLU A 2 31.90 -44.96 -43.96
CA GLU A 2 33.27 -44.44 -44.20
C GLU A 2 33.29 -42.90 -44.19
N LEU A 3 33.74 -42.21 -43.14
CA LEU A 3 35.13 -41.99 -42.66
C LEU A 3 36.07 -41.42 -43.73
N VAL A 4 36.70 -40.28 -43.38
CA VAL A 4 38.12 -39.86 -43.54
C VAL A 4 38.15 -38.32 -43.30
N LYS A 5 38.65 -37.80 -42.16
CA LYS A 5 40.05 -37.50 -41.76
C LYS A 5 40.79 -36.60 -42.77
N THR A 6 41.45 -35.51 -42.37
CA THR A 6 42.84 -35.47 -41.85
C THR A 6 43.12 -34.02 -41.38
N ALA A 7 43.47 -33.71 -40.13
CA ALA A 7 44.83 -33.67 -39.51
C ALA A 7 45.78 -32.62 -40.17
N GLN A 8 46.67 -31.88 -39.50
CA GLN A 8 47.14 -31.74 -38.11
C GLN A 8 48.28 -30.69 -38.13
N GLN A 9 48.84 -30.42 -36.93
CA GLN A 9 50.18 -29.87 -36.61
C GLN A 9 50.33 -28.35 -36.54
N ASN A 10 51.18 -27.78 -35.67
CA ASN A 10 51.86 -28.12 -34.41
C ASN A 10 52.58 -26.81 -34.01
N GLY A 11 52.88 -26.58 -32.73
CA GLY A 11 53.93 -25.61 -32.39
C GLY A 11 53.85 -24.90 -31.04
N ASN A 12 54.26 -25.61 -30.00
CA ASN A 12 54.53 -25.18 -28.63
C ASN A 12 55.44 -23.94 -28.41
N VAL A 13 55.03 -23.09 -27.44
CA VAL A 13 55.73 -22.76 -26.17
C VAL A 13 56.86 -21.70 -26.09
N THR A 14 56.80 -20.96 -24.96
CA THR A 14 57.85 -20.29 -24.14
C THR A 14 58.19 -18.78 -24.26
N ARG A 15 57.56 -17.98 -23.39
CA ARG A 15 58.12 -17.35 -22.15
C ARG A 15 59.54 -16.71 -22.20
N LYS A 16 59.65 -15.38 -22.03
CA LYS A 16 60.20 -14.65 -20.85
C LYS A 16 60.72 -13.22 -21.17
N ASN A 17 60.26 -12.28 -20.33
CA ASN A 17 60.96 -11.17 -19.65
C ASN A 17 61.76 -10.13 -20.48
N ARG A 18 61.47 -8.83 -20.30
CA ARG A 18 62.04 -7.96 -19.25
C ARG A 18 61.55 -6.49 -19.36
N PHE A 19 61.05 -5.99 -18.22
CA PHE A 19 61.21 -4.65 -17.62
C PHE A 19 61.39 -3.40 -18.50
N LYS A 20 60.54 -2.39 -18.25
CA LYS A 20 60.96 -1.16 -17.57
C LYS A 20 59.80 -0.46 -16.85
N TRP A 21 60.09 -0.09 -15.61
CA TRP A 21 59.29 0.69 -14.67
C TRP A 21 59.30 2.17 -15.05
N ILE A 22 58.15 2.86 -14.91
CA ILE A 22 58.09 4.19 -14.28
C ILE A 22 56.82 4.22 -13.41
N ARG A 23 57.02 4.34 -12.09
CA ARG A 23 56.00 4.76 -11.13
C ARG A 23 56.16 6.27 -10.93
N ILE A 24 55.10 7.04 -11.12
CA ILE A 24 54.89 8.28 -10.37
C ILE A 24 53.45 8.24 -9.87
N THR A 25 53.30 8.20 -8.55
CA THR A 25 52.05 8.35 -7.83
C THR A 25 52.02 9.78 -7.32
N VAL A 26 51.03 10.60 -7.69
CA VAL A 26 50.53 11.69 -6.85
C VAL A 26 49.01 11.77 -6.98
N ALA A 27 48.40 11.93 -5.81
CA ALA A 27 47.01 11.83 -5.43
C ALA A 27 46.02 12.81 -6.09
N LEU A 28 44.76 12.34 -6.16
CA LEU A 28 43.48 13.03 -5.89
C LEU A 28 43.33 14.49 -6.32
N TRP A 29 42.29 14.79 -7.11
CA TRP A 29 41.11 15.52 -6.63
C TRP A 29 39.93 15.36 -7.59
N VAL A 30 38.75 15.43 -6.99
CA VAL A 30 37.40 15.17 -7.49
C VAL A 30 36.98 16.16 -8.57
N GLY A 31 36.24 15.69 -9.59
CA GLY A 31 35.59 16.55 -10.58
C GLY A 31 34.92 15.80 -11.72
N LEU A 32 34.15 14.75 -11.43
CA LEU A 32 33.32 14.06 -12.44
C LEU A 32 32.03 14.87 -12.65
N LEU A 33 32.05 15.71 -13.69
CA LEU A 33 30.87 16.29 -14.33
C LEU A 33 30.07 15.17 -15.02
N PHE A 34 29.16 14.54 -14.26
CA PHE A 34 28.07 13.77 -14.83
C PHE A 34 26.98 14.76 -15.27
N ILE A 35 27.02 15.17 -16.55
CA ILE A 35 25.84 15.74 -17.22
C ILE A 35 24.96 14.54 -17.59
N GLY A 36 24.15 14.11 -16.62
CA GLY A 36 23.02 13.23 -16.89
C GLY A 36 21.92 14.04 -17.56
N LEU A 37 21.64 13.73 -18.83
CA LEU A 37 20.37 14.04 -19.50
C LEU A 37 19.24 13.33 -18.75
N LEU A 38 18.80 13.92 -17.64
CA LEU A 38 17.48 13.72 -17.11
C LEU A 38 16.54 14.56 -17.98
N VAL A 39 15.87 13.91 -18.93
CA VAL A 39 14.58 14.43 -19.41
C VAL A 39 13.71 14.53 -18.18
N GLY A 40 13.62 15.74 -17.63
CA GLY A 40 12.79 16.03 -16.47
C GLY A 40 11.36 15.75 -16.85
N GLN A 41 10.83 14.60 -16.41
CA GLN A 41 9.42 14.52 -16.09
C GLN A 41 9.20 15.54 -14.98
N SER A 42 8.78 16.76 -15.37
CA SER A 42 8.35 17.78 -14.43
C SER A 42 7.25 17.16 -13.58
N SER A 43 7.55 16.93 -12.30
CA SER A 43 6.59 16.51 -11.29
C SER A 43 5.41 17.48 -11.37
N ALA A 44 4.26 16.97 -11.82
CA ALA A 44 3.07 17.77 -11.96
C ALA A 44 2.63 18.27 -10.57
N ILE A 45 2.74 19.58 -10.36
CA ILE A 45 2.18 20.23 -9.17
C ILE A 45 0.67 20.20 -9.37
N ALA A 46 -0.04 19.43 -8.54
CA ALA A 46 -1.48 19.55 -8.43
C ALA A 46 -1.75 20.95 -7.86
N ALA A 47 -2.29 21.86 -8.68
CA ALA A 47 -2.75 23.16 -8.23
C ALA A 47 -4.02 22.98 -7.39
N SER A 48 -3.87 22.50 -6.16
CA SER A 48 -4.96 22.24 -5.21
C SER A 48 -5.33 23.48 -4.39
N SER A 49 -4.70 24.63 -4.67
CA SER A 49 -4.96 25.91 -4.02
C SER A 49 -5.01 27.07 -5.02
N SER A 50 -6.15 27.36 -5.62
CA SER A 50 -6.46 28.75 -6.01
C SER A 50 -7.91 28.91 -6.40
N ASN A 51 -8.52 29.97 -5.88
CA ASN A 51 -9.64 30.69 -6.48
C ASN A 51 -9.25 31.20 -7.88
N GLY A 52 -8.99 30.29 -8.82
CA GLY A 52 -8.55 30.64 -10.18
C GLY A 52 -9.69 31.32 -10.92
N SER A 53 -9.38 32.41 -11.60
CA SER A 53 -10.33 33.10 -12.47
C SER A 53 -10.43 32.37 -13.81
N ILE A 54 -11.64 32.33 -14.39
CA ILE A 54 -11.86 31.72 -15.72
C ILE A 54 -11.39 32.71 -16.78
N ILE A 55 -10.44 32.29 -17.62
CA ILE A 55 -9.85 33.14 -18.68
C ILE A 55 -10.35 32.77 -20.09
N SER A 56 -10.81 31.54 -20.29
CA SER A 56 -11.38 31.06 -21.56
C SER A 56 -12.47 30.03 -21.32
N VAL A 57 -13.58 30.12 -22.05
CA VAL A 57 -14.72 29.20 -21.95
C VAL A 57 -14.97 28.54 -23.29
N LEU A 58 -15.17 27.23 -23.30
CA LEU A 58 -15.82 26.51 -24.40
C LEU A 58 -17.28 26.23 -24.04
N ASP A 59 -17.52 25.81 -22.79
CA ASP A 59 -18.84 25.66 -22.20
C ASP A 59 -18.76 25.58 -20.65
N ARG A 60 -19.89 25.39 -19.95
CA ARG A 60 -19.96 25.31 -18.47
C ARG A 60 -19.24 24.11 -17.87
N ASN A 61 -18.89 23.12 -18.70
CA ASN A 61 -18.14 21.94 -18.35
C ASN A 61 -16.67 22.07 -18.75
N ASN A 62 -16.33 22.90 -19.74
CA ASN A 62 -15.03 22.98 -20.41
C ASN A 62 -14.50 24.44 -20.45
N TYR A 63 -13.54 24.79 -19.59
CA TYR A 63 -12.94 26.12 -19.52
C TYR A 63 -11.51 26.10 -18.95
N MET A 64 -10.76 27.18 -19.20
CA MET A 64 -9.38 27.36 -18.73
C MET A 64 -9.32 28.39 -17.61
N LEU A 65 -8.50 28.10 -16.60
CA LEU A 65 -8.20 28.98 -15.47
C LEU A 65 -6.91 29.76 -15.71
N ASP A 66 -6.78 30.90 -15.04
CA ASP A 66 -5.60 31.79 -15.07
C ASP A 66 -4.26 31.12 -14.75
N ASN A 67 -4.26 30.07 -13.94
CA ASN A 67 -3.08 29.26 -13.64
C ASN A 67 -2.70 28.24 -14.74
N GLY A 68 -3.32 28.33 -15.92
CA GLY A 68 -3.06 27.48 -17.08
C GLY A 68 -3.62 26.06 -16.97
N THR A 69 -4.54 25.81 -16.02
CA THR A 69 -5.26 24.54 -15.88
C THR A 69 -6.58 24.54 -16.64
N ILE A 70 -7.04 23.37 -17.09
CA ILE A 70 -8.35 23.17 -17.72
C ILE A 70 -9.30 22.49 -16.73
N TRP A 71 -10.54 22.96 -16.71
CA TRP A 71 -11.70 22.30 -16.12
C TRP A 71 -12.53 21.66 -17.25
N SER A 72 -12.79 20.34 -17.20
CA SER A 72 -13.51 19.57 -18.25
C SER A 72 -14.39 18.46 -17.63
N LYS A 73 -15.72 18.62 -17.61
CA LYS A 73 -16.68 17.65 -17.01
C LYS A 73 -17.25 16.67 -18.04
N GLY A 74 -17.01 15.37 -17.85
CA GLY A 74 -17.61 14.27 -18.62
C GLY A 74 -16.59 13.46 -19.43
N SER A 75 -16.60 12.13 -19.25
CA SER A 75 -15.86 11.07 -19.96
C SER A 75 -14.33 11.13 -20.00
N THR A 76 -13.69 12.26 -19.64
CA THR A 76 -12.27 12.31 -19.32
C THR A 76 -12.05 11.76 -17.90
N SER A 77 -12.10 10.44 -17.78
CA SER A 77 -11.70 9.72 -16.57
C SER A 77 -10.18 9.88 -16.40
N GLY A 78 -9.77 11.03 -15.85
CA GLY A 78 -8.38 11.52 -15.87
C GLY A 78 -8.23 12.63 -16.92
N ILE A 79 -7.57 13.76 -16.70
CA ILE A 79 -6.68 14.23 -15.64
C ILE A 79 -7.09 15.67 -15.34
N TRP A 80 -7.65 15.89 -14.16
CA TRP A 80 -7.88 17.21 -13.60
C TRP A 80 -6.55 17.73 -13.03
N THR A 81 -6.27 19.02 -13.16
CA THR A 81 -5.23 19.78 -12.43
C THR A 81 -3.76 19.75 -12.90
N GLN A 82 -3.39 19.06 -13.98
CA GLN A 82 -2.02 19.24 -14.49
C GLN A 82 -1.92 20.61 -15.18
N SER A 83 -1.32 21.59 -14.51
CA SER A 83 -0.94 22.84 -15.16
C SER A 83 -0.01 22.50 -16.32
N ARG A 84 -0.46 22.85 -17.53
CA ARG A 84 0.27 22.65 -18.78
C ARG A 84 0.78 23.99 -19.32
N ASN A 85 0.70 25.05 -18.51
CA ASN A 85 0.99 26.44 -18.88
C ASN A 85 0.28 26.85 -20.17
N LEU A 86 -0.99 26.45 -20.31
CA LEU A 86 -1.76 26.73 -21.50
C LEU A 86 -2.09 28.22 -21.59
N ILE A 87 -2.07 28.74 -22.80
CA ILE A 87 -2.44 30.12 -23.12
C ILE A 87 -3.75 30.18 -23.92
N GLY A 88 -4.30 29.03 -24.34
CA GLY A 88 -5.55 28.96 -25.07
C GLY A 88 -6.13 27.55 -25.13
N ILE A 89 -7.45 27.50 -25.34
CA ILE A 89 -8.21 26.27 -25.59
C ILE A 89 -9.21 26.49 -26.73
N SER A 90 -9.52 25.42 -27.46
CA SER A 90 -10.52 25.43 -28.53
C SER A 90 -11.16 24.05 -28.71
N ASN A 91 -12.37 24.02 -29.28
CA ASN A 91 -13.02 22.82 -29.81
C ASN A 91 -13.71 23.18 -31.14
N ALA A 92 -14.03 22.17 -31.95
CA ALA A 92 -14.99 22.31 -33.06
C ALA A 92 -16.06 21.20 -33.05
N ASP A 93 -15.78 20.09 -32.37
CA ASP A 93 -16.72 19.02 -32.18
C ASP A 93 -16.88 18.68 -30.69
N THR A 94 -17.75 17.71 -30.45
CA THR A 94 -18.13 17.30 -29.11
C THR A 94 -17.15 16.29 -28.50
N HIS A 95 -16.12 15.84 -29.25
CA HIS A 95 -15.25 14.72 -28.91
C HIS A 95 -13.79 15.14 -28.63
N SER A 96 -13.31 16.24 -29.20
CA SER A 96 -11.93 16.69 -29.06
C SER A 96 -11.83 18.09 -28.45
N ILE A 97 -10.94 18.25 -27.48
CA ILE A 97 -10.51 19.54 -26.93
C ILE A 97 -9.04 19.75 -27.30
N PHE A 98 -8.72 20.95 -27.75
CA PHE A 98 -7.35 21.36 -28.05
C PHE A 98 -6.89 22.40 -27.03
N GLY A 99 -5.62 22.33 -26.64
CA GLY A 99 -4.96 23.34 -25.83
C GLY A 99 -3.55 23.58 -26.34
N TRP A 100 -3.03 24.79 -26.15
CA TRP A 100 -1.66 25.12 -26.55
C TRP A 100 -0.96 26.02 -25.54
N ASN A 101 0.37 25.97 -25.51
CA ASN A 101 1.20 26.79 -24.65
C ASN A 101 2.13 27.72 -25.44
N ALA A 102 2.75 28.67 -24.73
CA ALA A 102 3.67 29.64 -25.31
C ALA A 102 4.95 29.01 -25.89
N ASN A 103 5.28 27.77 -25.49
CA ASN A 103 6.43 27.04 -26.02
C ASN A 103 6.12 26.36 -27.37
N GLY A 104 4.92 26.53 -27.93
CA GLY A 104 4.56 25.98 -29.23
C GLY A 104 4.04 24.54 -29.19
N GLN A 105 3.77 23.99 -28.00
CA GLN A 105 3.17 22.68 -27.88
C GLN A 105 1.65 22.79 -28.04
N VAL A 106 1.08 21.97 -28.91
CA VAL A 106 -0.37 21.76 -29.07
C VAL A 106 -0.71 20.37 -28.54
N ILE A 107 -1.76 20.30 -27.73
CA ILE A 107 -2.25 19.10 -27.07
C ILE A 107 -3.68 18.87 -27.53
N GLN A 108 -3.99 17.64 -27.93
CA GLN A 108 -5.34 17.18 -28.24
C GLN A 108 -5.78 16.15 -27.21
N TRP A 109 -6.93 16.37 -26.59
CA TRP A 109 -7.62 15.40 -25.75
C TRP A 109 -8.84 14.87 -26.49
N ASP A 110 -8.80 13.58 -26.82
CA ASP A 110 -9.98 12.81 -27.23
C ASP A 110 -10.76 12.43 -25.95
N LYS A 111 -12.06 12.77 -25.89
CA LYS A 111 -12.91 12.47 -24.75
C LYS A 111 -13.08 10.96 -24.49
N ASP A 112 -12.90 10.12 -25.51
CA ASP A 112 -12.96 8.65 -25.38
C ASP A 112 -11.61 8.06 -24.90
N ASN A 113 -10.50 8.79 -25.06
CA ASN A 113 -9.14 8.36 -24.71
C ASN A 113 -8.35 9.45 -23.97
N ALA A 114 -8.99 10.14 -23.03
CA ALA A 114 -8.45 11.37 -22.45
C ALA A 114 -7.17 11.17 -21.62
N ASP A 115 -6.90 9.94 -21.19
CA ASP A 115 -5.67 9.53 -20.50
C ASP A 115 -4.44 9.50 -21.43
N LYS A 116 -4.64 9.55 -22.76
CA LYS A 116 -3.61 9.49 -23.79
C LYS A 116 -3.72 10.67 -24.76
N PRO A 117 -3.40 11.89 -24.31
CA PRO A 117 -3.42 13.05 -25.19
C PRO A 117 -2.37 12.93 -26.30
N GLU A 118 -2.71 13.47 -27.48
CA GLU A 118 -1.77 13.61 -28.60
C GLU A 118 -1.04 14.95 -28.52
N PHE A 119 0.22 14.97 -28.96
CA PHE A 119 1.09 16.15 -28.88
C PHE A 119 1.70 16.48 -30.24
N ASN A 120 1.66 17.75 -30.61
CA ASN A 120 2.35 18.30 -31.76
C ASN A 120 3.13 19.55 -31.38
N GLN A 121 4.26 19.78 -32.02
CA GLN A 121 5.13 20.92 -31.75
C GLN A 121 5.16 21.86 -32.96
N TYR A 122 4.93 23.14 -32.72
CA TYR A 122 4.95 24.19 -33.73
C TYR A 122 5.82 25.35 -33.25
N ASN A 123 6.22 26.21 -34.18
CA ASN A 123 6.94 27.45 -33.87
C ASN A 123 6.06 28.64 -34.20
N GLY A 124 5.91 29.59 -33.27
CA GLY A 124 5.14 30.81 -33.51
C GLY A 124 3.63 30.59 -33.65
N ILE A 125 3.01 29.82 -32.74
CA ILE A 125 1.55 29.67 -32.72
C ILE A 125 0.88 31.02 -32.45
N VAL A 126 -0.04 31.43 -33.31
CA VAL A 126 -0.95 32.55 -33.07
C VAL A 126 -2.18 32.05 -32.33
N LYS A 127 -2.83 31.02 -32.88
CA LYS A 127 -4.07 30.45 -32.33
C LYS A 127 -4.29 29.05 -32.86
N VAL A 128 -4.86 28.20 -32.01
CA VAL A 128 -5.43 26.92 -32.44
C VAL A 128 -6.94 27.08 -32.49
N TYR A 129 -7.52 26.64 -33.60
CA TYR A 129 -8.95 26.60 -33.84
C TYR A 129 -9.40 25.15 -33.74
N GLY A 130 -10.71 24.93 -33.66
CA GLY A 130 -11.24 23.57 -33.66
C GLY A 130 -10.85 22.78 -34.92
N HIS A 131 -10.99 21.45 -34.87
CA HIS A 131 -10.41 20.49 -35.82
C HIS A 131 -8.87 20.47 -35.86
N GLY A 132 -8.21 21.05 -34.86
CA GLY A 132 -6.74 21.07 -34.78
C GLY A 132 -6.09 21.94 -35.86
N LEU A 133 -6.79 22.98 -36.32
CA LEU A 133 -6.27 23.96 -37.26
C LEU A 133 -5.35 24.94 -36.52
N VAL A 134 -4.07 24.97 -36.87
CA VAL A 134 -3.04 25.75 -36.17
C VAL A 134 -2.59 26.89 -37.07
N LEU A 135 -2.90 28.13 -36.69
CA LEU A 135 -2.42 29.32 -37.38
C LEU A 135 -1.07 29.75 -36.80
N LEU A 136 -0.08 29.93 -37.66
CA LEU A 136 1.26 30.37 -37.29
C LEU A 136 1.49 31.84 -37.64
N GLN A 137 2.51 32.45 -37.02
CA GLN A 137 2.88 33.87 -37.19
C GLN A 137 3.29 34.24 -38.62
N ASP A 138 3.72 33.26 -39.41
CA ASP A 138 4.06 33.44 -40.83
C ASP A 138 2.82 33.48 -41.75
N GLY A 139 1.62 33.33 -41.19
CA GLY A 139 0.35 33.33 -41.92
C GLY A 139 0.01 31.98 -42.57
N THR A 140 0.74 30.91 -42.25
CA THR A 140 0.41 29.55 -42.70
C THR A 140 -0.57 28.86 -41.75
N LEU A 141 -1.48 28.07 -42.32
CA LEU A 141 -2.44 27.26 -41.58
C LEU A 141 -2.05 25.79 -41.66
N HIS A 142 -1.95 25.12 -40.52
CA HIS A 142 -1.51 23.73 -40.41
C HIS A 142 -2.60 22.83 -39.84
N THR A 143 -2.56 21.55 -40.19
CA THR A 143 -3.34 20.49 -39.53
C THR A 143 -2.50 19.22 -39.47
N LYS A 144 -2.54 18.51 -38.34
CA LYS A 144 -1.76 17.28 -38.11
C LYS A 144 -0.25 17.43 -38.42
N GLY A 145 0.33 18.60 -38.11
CA GLY A 145 1.74 18.90 -38.32
C GLY A 145 2.11 19.35 -39.74
N GLU A 146 1.16 19.41 -40.67
CA GLU A 146 1.42 19.71 -42.08
C GLU A 146 0.73 21.01 -42.53
N PRO A 147 1.35 21.82 -43.40
CA PRO A 147 0.75 23.03 -43.94
C PRO A 147 -0.36 22.69 -44.94
N ILE A 148 -1.46 23.43 -44.85
CA ILE A 148 -2.58 23.32 -45.79
C ILE A 148 -2.26 24.11 -47.06
N LYS A 149 -2.36 23.45 -48.21
CA LYS A 149 -2.07 24.05 -49.53
C LYS A 149 -3.23 24.92 -50.03
N GLY A 150 -2.91 25.96 -50.80
CA GLY A 150 -3.90 26.83 -51.44
C GLY A 150 -4.41 27.97 -50.55
N LEU A 151 -3.79 28.18 -49.39
CA LEU A 151 -4.03 29.29 -48.49
C LEU A 151 -2.78 30.18 -48.46
N GLU A 152 -2.98 31.49 -48.44
CA GLU A 152 -1.90 32.47 -48.45
C GLU A 152 -2.15 33.57 -47.42
N SER A 153 -1.15 33.86 -46.59
CA SER A 153 -1.15 34.99 -45.64
C SER A 153 -2.41 35.08 -44.76
N ILE A 154 -2.79 33.95 -44.15
CA ILE A 154 -3.99 33.83 -43.32
C ILE A 154 -3.84 34.62 -42.01
N ILE A 155 -4.92 35.29 -41.60
CA ILE A 155 -4.96 36.12 -40.39
C ILE A 155 -6.04 35.65 -39.39
N ASP A 156 -7.09 34.96 -39.85
CA ASP A 156 -8.10 34.36 -38.96
C ASP A 156 -8.83 33.21 -39.65
N VAL A 157 -9.43 32.32 -38.85
CA VAL A 157 -10.09 31.10 -39.31
C VAL A 157 -11.44 30.94 -38.61
N GLY A 158 -12.48 30.65 -39.39
CA GLY A 158 -13.81 30.32 -38.91
C GLY A 158 -14.09 28.83 -39.13
N PRO A 159 -13.81 27.94 -38.16
CA PRO A 159 -14.22 26.55 -38.27
C PRO A 159 -15.75 26.44 -38.18
N TYR A 160 -16.33 25.51 -38.92
CA TYR A 160 -17.72 25.12 -38.71
C TYR A 160 -17.82 24.23 -37.48
N VAL A 161 -18.57 24.69 -36.48
CA VAL A 161 -18.74 24.01 -35.20
C VAL A 161 -20.00 23.13 -35.26
N GLY A 162 -19.94 21.94 -34.65
CA GLY A 162 -21.09 21.02 -34.55
C GLY A 162 -21.11 19.87 -35.56
N SER A 163 -20.05 19.72 -36.36
CA SER A 163 -19.82 18.53 -37.19
C SER A 163 -18.41 17.97 -36.91
N ARG A 164 -18.23 16.66 -37.09
CA ARG A 164 -16.89 16.02 -37.12
C ARG A 164 -16.16 16.28 -38.45
N GLU A 165 -16.85 16.87 -39.42
CA GLU A 165 -16.30 17.15 -40.75
C GLU A 165 -15.50 18.47 -40.75
N TYR A 166 -14.36 18.46 -41.44
CA TYR A 166 -13.35 19.53 -41.47
C TYR A 166 -13.76 20.72 -42.37
N PHE A 167 -14.92 21.34 -42.12
CA PHE A 167 -15.27 22.58 -42.82
C PHE A 167 -14.73 23.80 -42.10
N TYR A 168 -14.14 24.73 -42.85
CA TYR A 168 -13.73 26.01 -42.32
C TYR A 168 -13.67 27.07 -43.42
N SER A 169 -13.73 28.33 -42.99
CA SER A 169 -13.33 29.47 -43.81
C SER A 169 -12.06 30.08 -43.25
N ALA A 170 -11.24 30.64 -44.12
CA ALA A 170 -10.02 31.34 -43.74
C ALA A 170 -10.01 32.73 -44.38
N LEU A 171 -9.56 33.72 -43.61
CA LEU A 171 -9.41 35.09 -44.06
C LEU A 171 -7.93 35.41 -44.21
N SER A 172 -7.53 35.94 -45.36
CA SER A 172 -6.17 36.44 -45.58
C SER A 172 -6.05 37.93 -45.29
N SER A 173 -4.81 38.38 -45.12
CA SER A 173 -4.46 39.80 -44.97
C SER A 173 -4.84 40.68 -46.17
N SER A 174 -4.99 40.10 -47.37
CA SER A 174 -5.50 40.81 -48.56
C SER A 174 -7.03 40.96 -48.58
N GLY A 175 -7.72 40.33 -47.63
CA GLY A 175 -9.18 40.26 -47.56
C GLY A 175 -9.78 39.05 -48.30
N ASP A 176 -8.98 38.18 -48.91
CA ASP A 176 -9.52 36.98 -49.55
C ASP A 176 -10.15 36.05 -48.53
N VAL A 177 -11.38 35.62 -48.83
CA VAL A 177 -12.15 34.65 -48.06
C VAL A 177 -12.07 33.32 -48.76
N TYR A 178 -11.45 32.34 -48.10
CA TYR A 178 -11.35 30.96 -48.55
C TYR A 178 -12.41 30.09 -47.87
N TYR A 179 -12.82 29.04 -48.56
CA TYR A 179 -13.66 27.98 -48.03
C TYR A 179 -13.00 26.63 -48.31
N ALA A 180 -12.96 25.78 -47.29
CA ALA A 180 -12.52 24.40 -47.39
C ALA A 180 -13.67 23.45 -47.05
N ASP A 181 -13.85 22.43 -47.90
CA ASP A 181 -14.81 21.36 -47.65
C ASP A 181 -14.26 20.28 -46.69
N TYR A 182 -15.08 19.29 -46.33
CA TYR A 182 -14.70 18.18 -45.45
C TYR A 182 -13.49 17.36 -45.92
N ARG A 183 -13.07 17.49 -47.20
CA ARG A 183 -11.89 16.84 -47.78
C ARG A 183 -10.66 17.75 -47.74
N ASN A 184 -10.77 18.90 -47.08
CA ASN A 184 -9.79 19.97 -47.05
C ASN A 184 -9.46 20.53 -48.45
N LYS A 185 -10.43 20.50 -49.39
CA LYS A 185 -10.27 21.12 -50.70
C LYS A 185 -10.58 22.61 -50.60
N VAL A 186 -9.54 23.43 -50.69
CA VAL A 186 -9.62 24.89 -50.56
C VAL A 186 -10.02 25.56 -51.88
N ARG A 187 -10.89 26.57 -51.80
CA ARG A 187 -11.17 27.52 -52.89
C ARG A 187 -11.41 28.93 -52.36
N LYS A 188 -11.17 29.93 -53.20
CA LYS A 188 -11.57 31.32 -52.92
C LYS A 188 -13.09 31.47 -53.11
N ALA A 189 -13.76 32.04 -52.12
CA ALA A 189 -15.20 32.27 -52.09
C ALA A 189 -15.57 33.75 -52.21
N GLY A 190 -14.68 34.66 -51.84
CA GLY A 190 -14.90 36.09 -51.96
C GLY A 190 -13.68 36.91 -51.59
N ASN A 191 -13.84 38.23 -51.56
CA ASN A 191 -12.85 39.18 -51.07
C ASN A 191 -13.57 40.29 -50.28
N VAL A 192 -13.15 40.50 -49.04
CA VAL A 192 -13.61 41.56 -48.13
C VAL A 192 -12.38 42.32 -47.63
N PRO A 193 -12.01 43.44 -48.28
CA PRO A 193 -10.83 44.21 -47.89
C PRO A 193 -10.91 44.72 -46.45
N ASN A 194 -9.75 44.82 -45.79
CA ASN A 194 -9.63 45.27 -44.40
C ASN A 194 -10.39 44.40 -43.38
N GLY A 195 -10.63 43.13 -43.70
CA GLY A 195 -11.10 42.13 -42.74
C GLY A 195 -10.07 41.89 -41.64
N LYS A 196 -10.55 41.64 -40.42
CA LYS A 196 -9.73 41.28 -39.24
C LYS A 196 -10.15 40.00 -38.54
N ALA A 197 -11.40 39.56 -38.73
CA ALA A 197 -11.89 38.31 -38.16
C ALA A 197 -12.96 37.69 -39.05
N ILE A 198 -13.12 36.36 -38.96
CA ILE A 198 -14.07 35.60 -39.76
C ILE A 198 -14.78 34.54 -38.91
N ALA A 199 -16.08 34.35 -39.16
CA ALA A 199 -16.87 33.29 -38.55
C ALA A 199 -17.67 32.55 -39.63
N LEU A 200 -17.61 31.23 -39.62
CA LEU A 200 -18.33 30.39 -40.58
C LEU A 200 -19.60 29.80 -39.96
N ASN A 201 -20.71 29.85 -40.69
CA ASN A 201 -21.74 28.84 -40.61
C ASN A 201 -21.74 28.00 -41.88
N SER A 202 -22.46 26.88 -41.89
CA SER A 202 -22.46 25.87 -42.97
C SER A 202 -22.36 26.42 -44.40
N ALA A 203 -23.01 27.55 -44.72
CA ALA A 203 -23.04 28.11 -46.08
C ALA A 203 -22.56 29.57 -46.20
N TYR A 204 -22.27 30.26 -45.09
CA TYR A 204 -21.95 31.70 -45.11
C TYR A 204 -20.81 32.02 -44.13
N ALA A 205 -19.89 32.86 -44.59
CA ALA A 205 -18.89 33.47 -43.73
C ALA A 205 -19.30 34.92 -43.39
N ALA A 206 -19.24 35.26 -42.12
CA ALA A 206 -19.28 36.66 -41.67
C ALA A 206 -17.84 37.15 -41.53
N VAL A 207 -17.51 38.29 -42.13
CA VAL A 207 -16.20 38.94 -42.03
C VAL A 207 -16.36 40.27 -41.31
N LEU A 208 -15.63 40.43 -40.21
CA LEU A 208 -15.56 41.66 -39.43
C LEU A 208 -14.40 42.50 -39.97
N LYS A 209 -14.68 43.74 -40.34
CA LYS A 209 -13.69 44.70 -40.86
C LYS A 209 -13.08 45.54 -39.74
N ASN A 210 -11.94 46.16 -40.05
CA ASN A 210 -11.22 47.07 -39.15
C ASN A 210 -12.07 48.27 -38.70
N ASP A 211 -12.96 48.75 -39.56
CA ASP A 211 -13.92 49.83 -39.28
C ASP A 211 -15.13 49.40 -38.43
N GLY A 212 -15.21 48.12 -38.03
CA GLY A 212 -16.32 47.58 -37.25
C GLY A 212 -17.55 47.17 -38.08
N SER A 213 -17.48 47.24 -39.41
CA SER A 213 -18.55 46.72 -40.27
C SER A 213 -18.46 45.20 -40.45
N VAL A 214 -19.61 44.53 -40.56
CA VAL A 214 -19.70 43.07 -40.79
C VAL A 214 -20.31 42.79 -42.16
N VAL A 215 -19.57 42.06 -42.98
CA VAL A 215 -19.95 41.66 -44.34
C VAL A 215 -20.21 40.16 -44.38
N ILE A 216 -21.33 39.75 -44.95
CA ILE A 216 -21.65 38.34 -45.21
C ILE A 216 -21.20 37.96 -46.61
N VAL A 217 -20.49 36.84 -46.70
CA VAL A 217 -20.02 36.20 -47.93
C VAL A 217 -20.67 34.82 -48.02
N SER A 218 -21.43 34.58 -49.09
CA SER A 218 -21.90 33.24 -49.41
C SER A 218 -20.71 32.38 -49.82
N VAL A 219 -20.45 31.32 -49.08
CA VAL A 219 -19.30 30.46 -49.40
C VAL A 219 -19.66 29.37 -50.36
N LEU A 220 -20.93 28.93 -50.46
CA LEU A 220 -21.36 27.85 -51.35
C LEU A 220 -21.94 28.33 -52.69
N TYR A 221 -22.45 29.56 -52.74
CA TYR A 221 -23.14 30.12 -53.90
C TYR A 221 -22.52 31.44 -54.33
N GLU A 222 -22.72 31.82 -55.58
CA GLU A 222 -22.35 33.14 -56.09
C GLU A 222 -23.46 34.13 -55.74
N ASP A 223 -23.36 34.74 -54.55
CA ASP A 223 -24.29 35.78 -54.08
C ASP A 223 -23.56 37.11 -53.89
N GLU A 224 -24.30 38.22 -53.99
CA GLU A 224 -23.77 39.53 -53.61
C GLU A 224 -23.42 39.57 -52.13
N GLN A 225 -22.28 40.19 -51.81
CA GLN A 225 -21.87 40.40 -50.43
C GLN A 225 -22.73 41.49 -49.78
N VAL A 226 -23.17 41.25 -48.54
CA VAL A 226 -24.08 42.16 -47.84
C VAL A 226 -23.46 42.64 -46.52
N THR A 227 -23.40 43.95 -46.33
CA THR A 227 -23.05 44.56 -45.03
C THR A 227 -24.27 44.58 -44.13
N ILE A 228 -24.19 43.97 -42.95
CA ILE A 228 -25.36 43.77 -42.07
C ILE A 228 -25.26 44.50 -40.73
N ALA A 229 -24.06 44.91 -40.31
CA ALA A 229 -23.83 45.58 -39.05
C ALA A 229 -22.65 46.57 -39.13
N SER A 230 -22.67 47.60 -38.29
CA SER A 230 -21.56 48.55 -38.02
C SER A 230 -21.17 48.51 -36.53
N ASP A 231 -20.07 49.17 -36.16
CA ASP A 231 -19.66 49.36 -34.76
C ASP A 231 -19.47 48.05 -33.97
N VAL A 232 -19.08 46.98 -34.66
CA VAL A 232 -18.89 45.64 -34.09
C VAL A 232 -17.44 45.45 -33.66
N GLN A 233 -17.23 44.90 -32.46
CA GLN A 233 -15.91 44.49 -31.96
C GLN A 233 -15.68 42.99 -32.06
N SER A 234 -16.72 42.16 -31.90
CA SER A 234 -16.63 40.71 -32.01
C SER A 234 -17.94 40.11 -32.52
N MET A 235 -17.87 38.92 -33.12
CA MET A 235 -19.01 38.23 -33.71
C MET A 235 -18.89 36.71 -33.57
N ILE A 236 -20.02 36.03 -33.47
CA ILE A 236 -20.13 34.57 -33.51
C ILE A 236 -21.44 34.16 -34.20
N TRP A 237 -21.49 32.95 -34.74
CA TRP A 237 -22.76 32.33 -35.12
C TRP A 237 -23.42 31.70 -33.88
N TRP A 238 -24.76 31.77 -33.81
CA TRP A 238 -25.52 31.21 -32.69
C TRP A 238 -26.20 29.90 -33.09
N GLY A 239 -25.68 28.78 -32.60
CA GLY A 239 -26.18 27.43 -32.88
C GLY A 239 -26.15 27.06 -34.36
N SER A 240 -26.96 26.09 -34.74
CA SER A 240 -27.22 25.75 -36.15
C SER A 240 -28.19 26.72 -36.83
N THR A 241 -28.52 27.83 -36.16
CA THR A 241 -29.54 28.77 -36.62
C THR A 241 -29.01 29.69 -37.72
N HIS A 242 -29.93 30.51 -38.23
CA HIS A 242 -29.67 31.53 -39.23
C HIS A 242 -29.25 32.88 -38.63
N LYS A 243 -28.88 32.92 -37.34
CA LYS A 243 -28.59 34.15 -36.59
C LYS A 243 -27.10 34.37 -36.36
N LEU A 244 -26.62 35.54 -36.77
CA LEU A 244 -25.31 36.04 -36.36
C LEU A 244 -25.46 36.90 -35.11
N LEU A 245 -24.65 36.66 -34.09
CA LEU A 245 -24.52 37.54 -32.93
C LEU A 245 -23.30 38.44 -33.10
N THR A 246 -23.47 39.71 -32.73
CA THR A 246 -22.41 40.70 -32.70
C THR A 246 -22.37 41.37 -31.34
N VAL A 247 -21.17 41.66 -30.85
CA VAL A 247 -20.92 42.55 -29.74
C VAL A 247 -20.52 43.89 -30.33
N LYS A 248 -21.24 44.95 -29.97
CA LYS A 248 -20.93 46.32 -30.38
C LYS A 248 -19.79 46.89 -29.53
N ASN A 249 -19.15 47.95 -30.00
CA ASN A 249 -18.08 48.65 -29.27
C ASN A 249 -18.55 49.21 -27.91
N ASP A 250 -19.85 49.46 -27.74
CA ASP A 250 -20.47 49.87 -26.47
C ASP A 250 -20.75 48.70 -25.50
N GLY A 251 -20.42 47.47 -25.90
CA GLY A 251 -20.62 46.25 -25.13
C GLY A 251 -22.04 45.67 -25.17
N THR A 252 -22.94 46.21 -26.01
CA THR A 252 -24.27 45.62 -26.25
C THR A 252 -24.21 44.45 -27.23
N VAL A 253 -25.14 43.51 -27.11
CA VAL A 253 -25.22 42.32 -27.97
C VAL A 253 -26.43 42.37 -28.88
N TRP A 254 -26.21 42.12 -30.17
CA TRP A 254 -27.24 42.18 -31.21
C TRP A 254 -27.25 40.90 -32.04
N SER A 255 -28.44 40.44 -32.40
CA SER A 255 -28.66 39.32 -33.31
C SER A 255 -29.16 39.81 -34.67
N TYR A 256 -28.76 39.11 -35.73
CA TYR A 256 -29.15 39.39 -37.12
C TYR A 256 -29.63 38.11 -37.77
N ASP A 257 -30.94 38.01 -38.07
CA ASP A 257 -31.55 36.79 -38.60
C ASP A 257 -31.57 36.77 -40.12
N ARG A 258 -30.80 35.87 -40.73
CA ARG A 258 -30.70 35.72 -42.19
C ARG A 258 -32.05 35.37 -42.84
N THR A 259 -32.91 34.59 -42.19
CA THR A 259 -34.24 34.26 -42.77
C THR A 259 -35.16 35.47 -42.82
N ALA A 260 -34.93 36.44 -41.94
CA ALA A 260 -35.63 37.71 -41.90
C ALA A 260 -34.82 38.84 -42.57
N LYS A 261 -34.01 38.52 -43.59
CA LYS A 261 -33.16 39.48 -44.33
C LYS A 261 -32.26 40.31 -43.40
N TYR A 262 -31.66 39.66 -42.40
CA TYR A 262 -30.78 40.24 -41.40
C TYR A 262 -31.45 41.31 -40.51
N LYS A 263 -32.75 41.18 -40.25
CA LYS A 263 -33.41 42.01 -39.23
C LYS A 263 -32.64 41.93 -37.91
N SER A 264 -32.30 43.10 -37.35
CA SER A 264 -31.52 43.23 -36.13
C SER A 264 -32.39 43.27 -34.87
N GLU A 265 -31.97 42.60 -33.81
CA GLU A 265 -32.62 42.62 -32.49
C GLU A 265 -31.56 42.59 -31.38
N GLN A 266 -31.66 43.51 -30.42
CA GLN A 266 -30.77 43.54 -29.26
C GLN A 266 -31.15 42.44 -28.25
N LEU A 267 -30.17 41.70 -27.75
CA LEU A 267 -30.36 40.75 -26.68
C LEU A 267 -30.48 41.50 -25.34
N PRO A 268 -31.59 41.38 -24.61
CA PRO A 268 -31.81 42.14 -23.38
C PRO A 268 -30.85 41.72 -22.26
N GLY A 269 -30.45 42.69 -21.42
CA GLY A 269 -29.65 42.46 -20.22
C GLY A 269 -28.14 42.32 -20.43
N LEU A 270 -27.69 41.98 -21.65
CA LEU A 270 -26.26 41.90 -21.97
C LEU A 270 -25.69 43.29 -22.27
N THR A 271 -24.97 43.83 -21.30
CA THR A 271 -24.24 45.10 -21.37
C THR A 271 -22.78 44.87 -20.91
N ASN A 272 -21.85 45.74 -21.33
CA ASN A 272 -20.42 45.60 -21.03
C ASN A 272 -19.82 44.25 -21.48
N VAL A 273 -20.31 43.67 -22.57
CA VAL A 273 -19.77 42.42 -23.12
C VAL A 273 -18.50 42.73 -23.92
N ASN A 274 -17.47 41.92 -23.73
CA ASN A 274 -16.25 41.93 -24.53
C ASN A 274 -16.37 40.96 -25.72
N ARG A 275 -16.72 39.71 -25.44
CA ARG A 275 -16.88 38.65 -26.44
C ARG A 275 -17.90 37.61 -26.02
N LEU A 276 -18.33 36.80 -27.00
CA LEU A 276 -19.28 35.72 -26.82
C LEU A 276 -18.66 34.37 -27.19
N VAL A 277 -19.18 33.32 -26.57
CA VAL A 277 -18.94 31.92 -26.94
C VAL A 277 -20.28 31.21 -26.94
N HIS A 278 -20.58 30.45 -27.97
CA HIS A 278 -21.76 29.58 -28.00
C HIS A 278 -21.32 28.11 -27.95
N SER A 279 -21.88 27.37 -26.99
CA SER A 279 -21.72 25.92 -26.93
C SER A 279 -22.84 25.26 -27.72
N TYR A 280 -22.49 24.59 -28.82
CA TYR A 280 -23.44 23.85 -29.63
C TYR A 280 -24.02 22.65 -28.88
N ASP A 281 -23.22 21.98 -28.06
CA ASP A 281 -23.59 20.75 -27.35
C ASP A 281 -24.64 20.99 -26.27
N LEU A 282 -24.50 22.11 -25.56
CA LEU A 282 -25.39 22.48 -24.47
C LEU A 282 -26.47 23.47 -24.92
N ASP A 283 -26.34 24.02 -26.13
CA ASP A 283 -27.10 25.15 -26.64
C ASP A 283 -27.12 26.34 -25.65
N GLU A 284 -25.95 26.67 -25.12
CA GLU A 284 -25.76 27.72 -24.12
C GLU A 284 -24.90 28.87 -24.68
N LEU A 285 -25.30 30.10 -24.38
CA LEU A 285 -24.54 31.30 -24.73
C LEU A 285 -23.77 31.80 -23.50
N TYR A 286 -22.46 32.02 -23.67
CA TYR A 286 -21.59 32.58 -22.67
C TYR A 286 -21.09 33.95 -23.13
N ALA A 287 -21.05 34.90 -22.20
CA ALA A 287 -20.50 36.23 -22.45
C ALA A 287 -19.35 36.47 -21.48
N GLN A 288 -18.21 36.91 -22.03
CA GLN A 288 -17.16 37.51 -21.23
C GLN A 288 -17.44 39.00 -21.12
N LEU A 289 -17.50 39.52 -19.89
CA LEU A 289 -17.66 40.95 -19.64
C LEU A 289 -16.32 41.68 -19.78
N GLN A 290 -16.34 43.01 -19.86
CA GLN A 290 -15.14 43.85 -19.97
C GLN A 290 -14.21 43.74 -18.77
N ASP A 291 -14.72 43.36 -17.59
CA ASP A 291 -13.92 43.07 -16.39
C ASP A 291 -13.24 41.68 -16.42
N GLY A 292 -13.47 40.89 -17.47
CA GLY A 292 -12.93 39.55 -17.67
C GLY A 292 -13.79 38.42 -17.11
N SER A 293 -14.80 38.72 -16.29
CA SER A 293 -15.71 37.72 -15.72
C SER A 293 -16.60 37.09 -16.80
N TRP A 294 -17.11 35.88 -16.52
CA TRP A 294 -17.96 35.14 -17.44
C TRP A 294 -19.36 34.98 -16.88
N VAL A 295 -20.35 35.09 -17.77
CA VAL A 295 -21.76 34.85 -17.46
C VAL A 295 -22.39 33.92 -18.49
N ILE A 296 -23.39 33.16 -18.06
CA ILE A 296 -24.26 32.36 -18.92
C ILE A 296 -25.51 33.19 -19.20
N TYR A 297 -25.90 33.26 -20.47
CA TYR A 297 -27.12 33.90 -20.94
C TYR A 297 -28.14 32.85 -21.37
N ASN A 298 -29.35 32.95 -20.84
CA ASN A 298 -30.48 32.12 -21.23
C ASN A 298 -31.76 32.97 -21.25
N ASN A 299 -32.24 33.30 -22.45
CA ASN A 299 -33.50 34.02 -22.68
C ASN A 299 -33.71 35.26 -21.78
N GLY A 300 -32.71 36.15 -21.74
CA GLY A 300 -32.74 37.39 -20.95
C GLY A 300 -32.27 37.23 -19.50
N LYS A 301 -32.11 35.99 -19.01
CA LYS A 301 -31.53 35.72 -17.69
C LYS A 301 -30.01 35.56 -17.78
N ILE A 302 -29.31 36.26 -16.89
CA ILE A 302 -27.85 36.22 -16.78
C ILE A 302 -27.47 35.57 -15.45
N THR A 303 -26.58 34.58 -15.48
CA THR A 303 -26.04 33.93 -14.29
C THR A 303 -24.52 33.89 -14.32
N PRO A 304 -23.81 34.25 -13.24
CA PRO A 304 -22.35 34.15 -13.19
C PRO A 304 -21.85 32.73 -13.44
N LEU A 305 -20.81 32.59 -14.26
CA LEU A 305 -20.02 31.37 -14.41
C LEU A 305 -18.75 31.52 -13.56
N VAL A 306 -18.68 30.75 -12.47
CA VAL A 306 -17.57 30.81 -11.51
C VAL A 306 -16.81 29.49 -11.48
N ALA A 307 -15.50 29.57 -11.30
CA ALA A 307 -14.66 28.40 -11.12
C ALA A 307 -15.04 27.66 -9.81
N PRO A 308 -15.16 26.32 -9.83
CA PRO A 308 -15.44 25.52 -8.66
C PRO A 308 -14.31 25.61 -7.64
N THR A 309 -14.67 25.83 -6.40
CA THR A 309 -13.72 25.88 -5.29
C THR A 309 -13.67 24.53 -4.58
N LEU A 310 -12.47 24.12 -4.17
CA LEU A 310 -12.30 22.92 -3.34
C LEU A 310 -12.87 23.23 -1.95
N ASN A 311 -13.93 22.52 -1.54
CA ASN A 311 -14.62 22.80 -0.28
C ASN A 311 -14.36 21.76 0.82
N LYS A 312 -13.98 20.55 0.44
CA LYS A 312 -13.76 19.45 1.38
C LYS A 312 -12.80 18.42 0.83
N VAL A 313 -11.85 18.03 1.66
CA VAL A 313 -10.93 16.91 1.42
C VAL A 313 -11.18 15.80 2.43
N THR A 314 -11.11 14.56 1.98
CA THR A 314 -11.22 13.38 2.84
C THR A 314 -10.03 12.47 2.58
N LEU A 315 -9.26 12.17 3.62
CA LEU A 315 -8.21 11.16 3.58
C LEU A 315 -8.76 9.79 3.95
N THR A 316 -8.48 8.78 3.12
CA THR A 316 -8.76 7.38 3.44
C THR A 316 -7.51 6.53 3.27
N ALA A 317 -7.46 5.40 3.97
CA ALA A 317 -6.37 4.43 3.93
C ALA A 317 -6.92 3.05 3.58
N SER A 318 -6.11 2.20 2.94
CA SER A 318 -6.46 0.81 2.63
C SER A 318 -6.73 -0.03 3.89
N SER A 319 -6.06 0.30 5.00
CA SER A 319 -6.33 -0.23 6.34
C SER A 319 -5.99 0.82 7.41
N LYS A 320 -6.64 0.71 8.57
CA LYS A 320 -6.31 1.48 9.79
C LYS A 320 -5.53 0.65 10.81
N GLU A 321 -5.42 -0.64 10.57
CA GLU A 321 -4.68 -1.62 11.37
C GLU A 321 -3.58 -2.22 10.47
N ALA A 322 -2.36 -2.32 10.99
CA ALA A 322 -1.21 -2.81 10.23
C ALA A 322 -0.24 -3.58 11.13
N VAL A 323 0.69 -4.31 10.50
CA VAL A 323 1.86 -4.87 11.16
C VAL A 323 3.14 -4.28 10.58
N ILE A 324 4.24 -4.38 11.34
CA ILE A 324 5.55 -3.91 10.89
C ILE A 324 5.93 -4.55 9.55
N GLY A 325 6.24 -3.72 8.56
CA GLY A 325 6.57 -4.14 7.19
C GLY A 325 5.47 -3.91 6.16
N ASP A 326 4.24 -3.61 6.59
CA ASP A 326 3.12 -3.34 5.68
C ASP A 326 3.30 -2.05 4.87
N GLU A 327 2.67 -2.00 3.70
CA GLU A 327 2.45 -0.78 2.92
C GLU A 327 0.97 -0.40 2.92
N ILE A 328 0.65 0.81 3.40
CA ILE A 328 -0.72 1.32 3.45
C ILE A 328 -0.93 2.32 2.33
N THR A 329 -1.88 2.04 1.44
CA THR A 329 -2.21 2.97 0.36
C THR A 329 -3.12 4.07 0.88
N LEU A 330 -2.74 5.32 0.64
CA LEU A 330 -3.57 6.49 0.95
C LEU A 330 -4.34 6.96 -0.29
N THR A 331 -5.53 7.50 -0.06
CA THR A 331 -6.35 8.12 -1.11
C THR A 331 -6.95 9.40 -0.58
N VAL A 332 -6.85 10.46 -1.38
CA VAL A 332 -7.50 11.75 -1.14
C VAL A 332 -8.74 11.81 -2.02
N GLN A 333 -9.89 12.10 -1.41
CA GLN A 333 -11.08 12.50 -2.13
C GLN A 333 -11.27 14.01 -2.00
N GLU A 334 -11.29 14.70 -3.14
CA GLU A 334 -11.57 16.12 -3.26
C GLU A 334 -13.03 16.32 -3.66
N ASN A 335 -13.71 17.25 -2.99
CA ASN A 335 -15.09 17.63 -3.29
C ASN A 335 -15.13 19.14 -3.58
N TYR A 336 -15.78 19.50 -4.68
CA TYR A 336 -15.84 20.88 -5.17
C TYR A 336 -17.24 21.48 -4.98
N SER A 337 -17.31 22.81 -4.98
CA SER A 337 -18.55 23.59 -4.75
C SER A 337 -19.68 23.28 -5.74
N ASN A 338 -19.36 22.78 -6.94
CA ASN A 338 -20.34 22.37 -7.95
C ASN A 338 -20.78 20.89 -7.84
N GLY A 339 -20.43 20.21 -6.74
CA GLY A 339 -20.76 18.81 -6.50
C GLY A 339 -19.82 17.80 -7.19
N PHE A 340 -18.84 18.27 -7.97
CA PHE A 340 -17.83 17.40 -8.55
C PHE A 340 -16.95 16.74 -7.48
N LYS A 341 -16.58 15.49 -7.72
CA LYS A 341 -15.73 14.69 -6.82
C LYS A 341 -14.66 13.97 -7.61
N THR A 342 -13.45 13.96 -7.07
CA THR A 342 -12.34 13.21 -7.65
C THR A 342 -11.53 12.51 -6.57
N LYS A 343 -10.80 11.47 -6.96
CA LYS A 343 -9.90 10.71 -6.09
C LYS A 343 -8.51 10.67 -6.69
N ARG A 344 -7.50 10.86 -5.85
CA ARG A 344 -6.09 10.78 -6.24
C ARG A 344 -5.22 10.28 -5.10
N THR A 345 -3.99 9.93 -5.44
CA THR A 345 -2.93 9.69 -4.47
C THR A 345 -2.49 11.04 -3.85
N PRO A 346 -2.26 11.13 -2.53
CA PRO A 346 -1.71 12.33 -1.92
C PRO A 346 -0.26 12.56 -2.37
N LEU A 347 0.12 13.83 -2.46
CA LEU A 347 1.53 14.21 -2.59
C LEU A 347 2.23 14.04 -1.23
N PRO A 348 3.52 13.66 -1.18
CA PRO A 348 4.24 13.50 0.09
C PRO A 348 4.18 14.73 1.00
N GLU A 349 4.29 15.93 0.42
CA GLU A 349 4.24 17.22 1.13
C GLU A 349 2.85 17.58 1.70
N GLU A 350 1.78 16.94 1.21
CA GLU A 350 0.43 17.12 1.75
C GLU A 350 0.19 16.27 3.00
N ILE A 351 1.08 15.31 3.31
CA ILE A 351 0.91 14.34 4.39
C ILE A 351 1.87 14.64 5.54
N ILE A 352 1.28 14.80 6.73
CA ILE A 352 1.99 14.91 7.99
C ILE A 352 1.75 13.62 8.77
N VAL A 353 2.83 12.97 9.21
CA VAL A 353 2.78 11.79 10.08
C VAL A 353 3.34 12.19 11.45
N GLU A 354 2.51 12.08 12.49
CA GLU A 354 2.86 12.52 13.84
C GLU A 354 4.05 11.74 14.43
N GLN A 355 4.10 10.43 14.20
CA GLN A 355 5.16 9.54 14.70
C GLN A 355 5.90 8.88 13.52
N PRO A 356 6.92 9.54 12.94
CA PRO A 356 7.60 9.07 11.72
C PRO A 356 8.40 7.77 11.91
N GLN A 357 8.64 7.33 13.15
CA GLN A 357 9.20 6.01 13.47
C GLN A 357 8.18 4.88 13.27
N VAL A 358 6.88 5.15 13.39
CA VAL A 358 5.81 4.17 13.19
C VAL A 358 5.61 3.94 11.69
N ALA A 359 5.45 5.02 10.92
CA ALA A 359 5.26 4.96 9.48
C ALA A 359 5.79 6.21 8.76
N GLN A 360 6.14 6.08 7.48
CA GLN A 360 6.62 7.20 6.66
C GLN A 360 5.98 7.18 5.28
N ILE A 361 5.69 8.37 4.72
CA ILE A 361 5.15 8.52 3.38
C ILE A 361 6.25 8.28 2.32
N GLN A 362 5.96 7.40 1.35
CA GLN A 362 6.82 7.09 0.19
C GLN A 362 5.93 6.92 -1.04
N GLY A 363 6.00 7.85 -1.99
CA GLY A 363 5.23 7.77 -3.24
C GLY A 363 3.72 7.62 -3.04
N GLY A 364 3.15 8.30 -2.03
CA GLY A 364 1.71 8.26 -1.72
C GLY A 364 1.24 7.05 -0.92
N LYS A 365 2.14 6.15 -0.53
CA LYS A 365 1.89 5.05 0.41
C LYS A 365 2.62 5.27 1.72
N LEU A 366 2.08 4.77 2.82
CA LEU A 366 2.79 4.71 4.09
C LEU A 366 3.55 3.40 4.20
N LYS A 367 4.86 3.48 4.42
CA LYS A 367 5.70 2.35 4.78
C LYS A 367 5.73 2.19 6.29
N VAL A 368 5.20 1.09 6.79
CA VAL A 368 5.12 0.82 8.23
C VAL A 368 6.44 0.22 8.71
N SER A 369 7.08 0.88 9.68
CA SER A 369 8.44 0.56 10.14
C SER A 369 8.53 0.25 11.64
N GLY A 370 7.55 0.66 12.44
CA GLY A 370 7.56 0.48 13.89
C GLY A 370 6.16 0.25 14.46
N MET A 371 6.11 -0.44 15.60
CA MET A 371 4.88 -0.58 16.39
C MET A 371 4.47 0.78 16.98
N GLY A 372 3.16 1.03 17.02
CA GLY A 372 2.57 2.11 17.79
C GLY A 372 1.28 2.62 17.17
N THR A 373 0.82 3.77 17.64
CA THR A 373 -0.31 4.49 17.06
C THR A 373 0.17 5.84 16.55
N THR A 374 -0.17 6.20 15.31
CA THR A 374 0.17 7.51 14.73
C THR A 374 -1.05 8.16 14.09
N GLN A 375 -1.19 9.48 14.24
CA GLN A 375 -2.09 10.26 13.40
C GLN A 375 -1.42 10.56 12.05
N ILE A 376 -2.20 10.43 10.99
CA ILE A 376 -1.83 10.87 9.63
C ILE A 376 -2.81 11.97 9.24
N THR A 377 -2.26 13.12 8.90
CA THR A 377 -3.02 14.33 8.55
C THR A 377 -2.69 14.73 7.12
N LEU A 378 -3.74 14.85 6.31
CA LEU A 378 -3.72 15.52 5.02
C LEU A 378 -3.93 17.02 5.24
N LYS A 379 -3.12 17.85 4.60
CA LYS A 379 -3.29 19.31 4.54
C LYS A 379 -3.20 19.80 3.09
N ILE A 380 -4.27 20.45 2.63
CA ILE A 380 -4.37 21.07 1.30
C ILE A 380 -4.91 22.49 1.51
N GLY A 381 -4.03 23.49 1.38
CA GLY A 381 -4.35 24.87 1.81
C GLY A 381 -4.78 24.89 3.28
N ASP A 382 -5.97 25.44 3.53
CA ASP A 382 -6.58 25.49 4.87
C ASP A 382 -7.42 24.24 5.21
N LEU A 383 -7.61 23.32 4.25
CA LEU A 383 -8.40 22.12 4.46
C LEU A 383 -7.54 21.00 5.05
N THR A 384 -8.06 20.36 6.10
CA THR A 384 -7.40 19.24 6.76
C THR A 384 -8.29 18.03 6.88
N SER A 385 -7.71 16.82 6.80
CA SER A 385 -8.39 15.56 7.09
C SER A 385 -7.42 14.61 7.76
N SER A 386 -7.85 13.94 8.83
CA SER A 386 -6.95 13.07 9.61
C SER A 386 -7.53 11.67 9.79
N LEU A 387 -6.65 10.69 9.89
CA LEU A 387 -6.97 9.32 10.33
C LEU A 387 -5.91 8.81 11.30
N GLN A 388 -6.27 7.79 12.08
CA GLN A 388 -5.37 7.10 13.00
C GLN A 388 -4.96 5.76 12.37
N LEU A 389 -3.67 5.46 12.40
CA LEU A 389 -3.10 4.16 12.04
C LEU A 389 -2.56 3.50 13.31
N ASN A 390 -3.02 2.27 13.58
CA ASN A 390 -2.51 1.42 14.64
C ASN A 390 -1.63 0.33 14.03
N VAL A 391 -0.45 0.15 14.59
CA VAL A 391 0.53 -0.83 14.13
C VAL A 391 0.84 -1.78 15.28
N GLU A 392 0.58 -3.05 15.07
CA GLU A 392 0.94 -4.13 15.98
C GLU A 392 2.27 -4.78 15.59
N SER A 393 2.82 -5.60 16.50
CA SER A 393 3.95 -6.47 16.22
C SER A 393 3.55 -7.88 16.56
N GLN A 394 3.84 -8.78 15.64
CA GLN A 394 3.69 -10.22 15.84
C GLN A 394 4.97 -10.85 16.40
N GLN A 395 6.03 -10.07 16.60
CA GLN A 395 7.29 -10.57 17.13
C GLN A 395 7.16 -10.90 18.62
N LYS A 396 7.64 -12.09 19.00
CA LYS A 396 7.90 -12.42 20.39
C LYS A 396 9.29 -11.92 20.76
N LEU A 397 9.38 -11.03 21.74
CA LEU A 397 10.67 -10.56 22.24
C LEU A 397 11.07 -11.35 23.49
N THR A 398 12.36 -11.52 23.68
CA THR A 398 12.94 -12.18 24.86
C THR A 398 14.03 -11.32 25.47
N GLY A 399 14.38 -11.57 26.73
CA GLY A 399 15.47 -10.90 27.44
C GLY A 399 15.02 -9.82 28.43
N ALA A 400 13.72 -9.76 28.76
CA ALA A 400 13.28 -8.95 29.89
C ALA A 400 13.78 -9.55 31.21
N THR A 401 14.08 -8.70 32.19
CA THR A 401 14.47 -9.13 33.53
C THR A 401 14.12 -8.09 34.58
N LEU A 402 13.89 -8.54 35.82
CA LEU A 402 13.71 -7.67 36.98
C LEU A 402 14.99 -7.74 37.82
N LEU A 403 15.70 -6.62 37.95
CA LEU A 403 16.94 -6.51 38.73
C LEU A 403 16.75 -5.39 39.76
N ASP A 404 16.91 -5.72 41.05
CA ASP A 404 16.77 -4.78 42.16
C ASP A 404 15.47 -3.95 42.10
N GLY A 405 14.36 -4.61 41.77
CA GLY A 405 13.04 -3.98 41.63
C GLY A 405 12.85 -3.13 40.35
N THR A 406 13.85 -3.05 39.48
CA THR A 406 13.79 -2.32 38.21
C THR A 406 13.62 -3.28 37.03
N VAL A 407 12.67 -2.99 36.15
CA VAL A 407 12.46 -3.76 34.91
C VAL A 407 13.52 -3.34 33.89
N TYR A 408 14.16 -4.32 33.28
CA TYR A 408 15.13 -4.15 32.22
C TYR A 408 14.64 -4.79 30.94
N LEU A 409 14.93 -4.13 29.82
CA LEU A 409 14.55 -4.54 28.48
C LEU A 409 15.80 -4.62 27.58
N PRO A 410 15.84 -5.53 26.59
CA PRO A 410 16.94 -5.56 25.63
C PRO A 410 16.93 -4.32 24.73
N VAL A 411 18.08 -3.66 24.60
CA VAL A 411 18.20 -2.39 23.85
C VAL A 411 17.78 -2.57 22.40
N GLN A 412 18.45 -3.47 21.66
CA GLN A 412 18.30 -3.50 20.20
C GLN A 412 16.92 -3.99 19.76
N SER A 413 16.42 -5.09 20.33
CA SER A 413 15.15 -5.67 19.87
C SER A 413 13.98 -4.75 20.18
N VAL A 414 13.90 -4.20 21.39
CA VAL A 414 12.81 -3.29 21.75
C VAL A 414 12.83 -2.03 20.90
N PHE A 415 13.96 -1.33 20.80
CA PHE A 415 14.01 -0.10 20.00
C PHE A 415 13.75 -0.34 18.51
N LYS A 416 14.26 -1.43 17.92
CA LYS A 416 13.95 -1.79 16.53
C LYS A 416 12.47 -2.09 16.32
N THR A 417 11.83 -2.81 17.23
CA THR A 417 10.38 -3.10 17.14
C THR A 417 9.54 -1.82 17.28
N LEU A 418 10.01 -0.83 18.02
CA LEU A 418 9.39 0.50 18.10
C LEU A 418 9.69 1.39 16.87
N GLY A 419 10.40 0.89 15.85
CA GLY A 419 10.73 1.61 14.63
C GLY A 419 12.01 2.44 14.68
N ALA A 420 12.80 2.32 15.75
CA ALA A 420 14.06 3.02 15.87
C ALA A 420 15.16 2.39 15.00
N LYS A 421 16.07 3.22 14.47
CA LYS A 421 17.36 2.76 13.93
C LYS A 421 18.37 2.72 15.07
N VAL A 422 19.02 1.59 15.28
CA VAL A 422 19.99 1.40 16.36
C VAL A 422 21.37 1.12 15.76
N ASP A 423 22.30 2.03 15.99
CA ASP A 423 23.72 1.91 15.64
C ASP A 423 24.55 1.62 16.89
N VAL A 424 25.46 0.65 16.79
CA VAL A 424 26.24 0.16 17.93
C VAL A 424 27.72 0.50 17.72
N LYS A 425 28.24 1.42 18.53
CA LYS A 425 29.62 1.90 18.48
C LYS A 425 30.35 1.48 19.75
N GLY A 426 30.93 0.29 19.73
CA GLY A 426 31.63 -0.29 20.88
C GLY A 426 30.68 -0.48 22.06
N SER A 427 30.88 0.28 23.15
CA SER A 427 30.01 0.25 24.34
C SER A 427 28.82 1.23 24.25
N SER A 428 28.68 1.97 23.15
CA SER A 428 27.67 3.00 22.95
C SER A 428 26.60 2.54 21.97
N PHE A 429 25.35 2.92 22.21
CA PHE A 429 24.20 2.69 21.35
C PHE A 429 23.62 4.03 20.96
N GLU A 430 23.67 4.36 19.67
CA GLU A 430 23.02 5.52 19.09
C GLU A 430 21.69 5.09 18.49
N ILE A 431 20.59 5.59 19.04
CA ILE A 431 19.23 5.19 18.71
C ILE A 431 18.53 6.41 18.10
N GLN A 432 18.18 6.32 16.83
CA GLN A 432 17.35 7.31 16.14
C GLN A 432 15.89 6.87 16.22
N PHE A 433 15.09 7.61 16.98
CA PHE A 433 13.68 7.34 17.25
C PHE A 433 12.82 8.45 16.62
N GLY A 434 12.45 8.27 15.36
CA GLY A 434 11.83 9.34 14.59
C GLY A 434 12.84 10.45 14.36
N ASP A 435 12.50 11.67 14.75
CA ASP A 435 13.41 12.81 14.72
C ASP A 435 14.28 12.92 15.99
N GLU A 436 13.97 12.14 17.02
CA GLU A 436 14.65 12.19 18.31
C GLU A 436 15.87 11.27 18.36
N LYS A 437 16.88 11.68 19.14
CA LYS A 437 18.10 10.90 19.35
C LYS A 437 18.25 10.48 20.80
N ILE A 438 18.36 9.17 21.02
CA ILE A 438 18.70 8.56 22.31
C ILE A 438 20.12 7.97 22.22
N THR A 439 20.97 8.24 23.21
CA THR A 439 22.28 7.59 23.32
C THR A 439 22.41 6.86 24.65
N LEU A 440 22.80 5.60 24.61
CA LEU A 440 23.03 4.75 25.78
C LEU A 440 24.47 4.27 25.81
N LYS A 441 25.07 4.19 27.00
CA LYS A 441 26.42 3.65 27.18
C LYS A 441 26.41 2.54 28.22
N LYS A 442 26.96 1.38 27.86
CA LYS A 442 27.13 0.25 28.80
C LYS A 442 27.94 0.71 30.02
N GLY A 443 27.47 0.36 31.21
CA GLY A 443 28.02 0.76 32.51
C GLY A 443 27.52 2.11 33.04
N SER A 444 26.78 2.89 32.24
CA SER A 444 26.24 4.20 32.63
C SER A 444 24.79 4.08 33.10
N ALA A 445 24.43 4.84 34.14
CA ALA A 445 23.03 5.11 34.51
C ALA A 445 22.48 6.38 33.82
N ILE A 446 23.34 7.12 33.11
CA ILE A 446 22.97 8.33 32.38
C ILE A 446 22.79 7.97 30.90
N ALA A 447 21.60 8.25 30.37
CA ALA A 447 21.28 8.28 28.96
C ALA A 447 21.34 9.73 28.43
N ARG A 448 21.46 9.90 27.12
CA ARG A 448 21.28 11.21 26.48
C ARG A 448 20.04 11.19 25.60
N PHE A 449 19.16 12.16 25.78
CA PHE A 449 17.98 12.38 24.94
C PHE A 449 18.04 13.78 24.34
N ASN A 450 18.13 13.88 23.01
CA ASN A 450 18.29 15.15 22.29
C ASN A 450 19.38 16.05 22.91
N ASN A 451 20.55 15.46 23.18
CA ASN A 451 21.73 16.06 23.83
C ASN A 451 21.58 16.46 25.31
N LYS A 452 20.46 16.16 25.96
CA LYS A 452 20.28 16.37 27.41
C LYS A 452 20.54 15.07 28.17
N ASP A 453 21.24 15.17 29.28
CA ASP A 453 21.50 14.03 30.15
C ASP A 453 20.22 13.66 30.93
N LEU A 454 19.94 12.36 31.03
CA LEU A 454 18.76 11.79 31.65
C LEU A 454 19.18 10.61 32.53
N GLU A 455 18.84 10.68 33.82
CA GLU A 455 19.17 9.65 34.79
C GLU A 455 18.14 8.50 34.79
N MET A 456 18.64 7.28 34.59
CA MET A 456 17.86 6.05 34.64
C MET A 456 17.93 5.41 36.03
N LYS A 457 16.95 4.56 36.38
CA LYS A 457 16.90 3.85 37.68
C LYS A 457 17.97 2.78 37.87
N GLY A 458 18.89 2.64 36.91
CA GLY A 458 19.98 1.68 36.96
C GLY A 458 20.90 1.81 35.75
N LYS A 459 21.91 0.96 35.68
CA LYS A 459 22.95 1.03 34.65
C LYS A 459 22.59 0.16 33.44
N VAL A 460 22.90 0.64 32.24
CA VAL A 460 22.89 -0.21 31.03
C VAL A 460 23.91 -1.32 31.21
N GLN A 461 23.51 -2.57 31.10
CA GLN A 461 24.37 -3.71 31.47
C GLN A 461 24.09 -4.95 30.63
N THR A 462 24.89 -6.00 30.81
CA THR A 462 24.70 -7.27 30.10
C THR A 462 23.99 -8.28 30.99
N PHE A 463 22.91 -8.86 30.51
CA PHE A 463 22.17 -9.93 31.17
C PHE A 463 21.72 -10.96 30.14
N GLY A 464 21.91 -12.25 30.43
CA GLY A 464 21.53 -13.33 29.50
C GLY A 464 22.18 -13.22 28.12
N GLY A 465 23.39 -12.66 28.02
CA GLY A 465 24.10 -12.45 26.74
C GLY A 465 23.64 -11.23 25.93
N GLN A 466 22.64 -10.47 26.40
CA GLN A 466 22.13 -9.27 25.72
C GLN A 466 22.45 -8.01 26.52
N THR A 467 22.57 -6.86 25.84
CA THR A 467 22.64 -5.57 26.54
C THR A 467 21.23 -5.08 26.84
N VAL A 468 20.97 -4.84 28.11
CA VAL A 468 19.68 -4.42 28.64
C VAL A 468 19.77 -3.03 29.27
N PHE A 469 18.66 -2.30 29.24
CA PHE A 469 18.52 -0.96 29.81
C PHE A 469 17.30 -0.88 30.74
N PRO A 470 17.31 0.02 31.74
CA PRO A 470 16.14 0.26 32.59
C PRO A 470 14.94 0.77 31.78
N ALA A 471 13.80 0.09 31.90
CA ALA A 471 12.59 0.36 31.14
C ALA A 471 11.99 1.77 31.40
N ASN A 472 12.31 2.39 32.54
CA ASN A 472 11.84 3.74 32.87
C ASN A 472 12.34 4.81 31.89
N LEU A 473 13.41 4.51 31.13
CA LEU A 473 13.85 5.36 30.04
C LEU A 473 12.72 5.57 29.01
N LEU A 474 12.00 4.50 28.62
CA LEU A 474 10.95 4.59 27.60
C LEU A 474 9.82 5.53 28.00
N SER A 475 9.45 5.53 29.29
CA SER A 475 8.46 6.47 29.82
C SER A 475 8.95 7.92 29.83
N GLN A 476 10.24 8.13 30.09
CA GLN A 476 10.83 9.48 30.18
C GLN A 476 11.09 10.10 28.79
N THR A 477 11.38 9.28 27.76
CA THR A 477 11.70 9.77 26.41
C THR A 477 10.49 9.78 25.48
N ALA A 478 9.66 8.72 25.51
CA ALA A 478 8.64 8.48 24.49
C ALA A 478 7.22 8.30 25.06
N GLY A 479 7.02 8.53 26.38
CA GLY A 479 5.74 8.31 27.04
C GLY A 479 5.26 6.84 27.03
N ILE A 480 6.13 5.90 26.67
CA ILE A 480 5.82 4.48 26.56
C ILE A 480 5.77 3.86 27.96
N GLN A 481 4.67 3.17 28.26
CA GLN A 481 4.49 2.53 29.57
C GLN A 481 5.01 1.09 29.54
N VAL A 482 5.63 0.66 30.63
CA VAL A 482 6.10 -0.73 30.79
C VAL A 482 5.57 -1.29 32.10
N GLN A 483 4.89 -2.43 31.99
CA GLN A 483 4.32 -3.17 33.13
C GLN A 483 5.05 -4.49 33.30
N TRP A 484 5.32 -4.89 34.54
CA TRP A 484 5.89 -6.21 34.85
C TRP A 484 4.78 -7.16 35.25
N ASP A 485 4.68 -8.29 34.55
CA ASP A 485 3.87 -9.43 34.93
C ASP A 485 4.72 -10.33 35.84
N SER A 486 4.42 -10.30 37.15
CA SER A 486 5.14 -11.11 38.14
C SER A 486 4.80 -12.59 38.08
N GLU A 487 3.65 -12.97 37.54
CA GLU A 487 3.21 -14.37 37.45
C GLU A 487 3.97 -15.09 36.34
N LEU A 488 4.07 -14.47 35.17
CA LEU A 488 4.75 -15.02 33.99
C LEU A 488 6.18 -14.49 33.83
N LYS A 489 6.62 -13.60 34.71
CA LYS A 489 7.94 -12.95 34.68
C LYS A 489 8.26 -12.35 33.31
N GLN A 490 7.41 -11.48 32.80
CA GLN A 490 7.60 -10.82 31.51
C GLN A 490 7.25 -9.35 31.60
N ALA A 491 7.78 -8.54 30.69
CA ALA A 491 7.41 -7.13 30.59
C ALA A 491 6.39 -6.94 29.47
N LYS A 492 5.33 -6.17 29.73
CA LYS A 492 4.39 -5.69 28.73
C LYS A 492 4.69 -4.23 28.42
N VAL A 493 5.13 -3.96 27.19
CA VAL A 493 5.40 -2.61 26.69
C VAL A 493 4.17 -2.10 25.96
N LEU A 494 3.65 -0.94 26.36
CA LEU A 494 2.42 -0.32 25.86
C LEU A 494 2.74 0.93 25.05
N VAL A 495 2.30 0.97 23.79
CA VAL A 495 2.59 2.05 22.84
C VAL A 495 1.28 2.47 22.17
N GLY A 496 0.66 3.52 22.70
CA GLY A 496 -0.69 3.90 22.26
C GLY A 496 -1.69 2.77 22.51
N LYS A 497 -2.36 2.29 21.46
CA LYS A 497 -3.28 1.13 21.53
C LYS A 497 -2.59 -0.22 21.36
N SER A 498 -1.32 -0.23 20.96
CA SER A 498 -0.56 -1.45 20.70
C SER A 498 0.20 -1.91 21.95
N SER A 499 0.50 -3.20 22.02
CA SER A 499 1.38 -3.74 23.07
C SER A 499 2.23 -4.89 22.59
N ILE A 500 3.38 -5.08 23.25
CA ILE A 500 4.25 -6.22 23.02
C ILE A 500 4.73 -6.81 24.34
N ASN A 501 4.74 -8.14 24.41
CA ASN A 501 5.32 -8.87 25.51
C ASN A 501 6.80 -9.15 25.24
N VAL A 502 7.63 -8.88 26.25
CA VAL A 502 9.04 -9.20 26.28
C VAL A 502 9.24 -10.24 27.37
N GLU A 503 9.46 -11.48 26.96
CA GLU A 503 9.58 -12.64 27.83
C GLU A 503 10.93 -12.64 28.56
N SER A 504 10.95 -13.14 29.81
CA SER A 504 12.20 -13.48 30.49
C SER A 504 12.62 -14.92 30.18
N LYS A 505 13.81 -15.31 30.65
CA LYS A 505 14.29 -16.70 30.56
C LYS A 505 13.37 -17.72 31.26
N ASP A 506 12.55 -17.29 32.21
CA ASP A 506 11.68 -18.15 33.01
C ASP A 506 10.26 -18.24 32.42
N THR A 507 9.87 -17.30 31.55
CA THR A 507 8.48 -17.12 31.09
C THR A 507 7.94 -18.36 30.42
N PHE A 508 8.70 -18.98 29.51
CA PHE A 508 8.28 -20.20 28.82
C PHE A 508 7.94 -21.34 29.81
N ALA A 509 8.80 -21.55 30.81
CA ALA A 509 8.59 -22.59 31.82
C ALA A 509 7.35 -22.28 32.70
N LEU A 510 7.08 -21.01 32.99
CA LEU A 510 5.92 -20.57 33.76
C LEU A 510 4.61 -20.71 32.96
N ILE A 511 4.60 -20.32 31.68
CA ILE A 511 3.47 -20.56 30.77
C ILE A 511 3.17 -22.05 30.70
N LYS A 512 4.20 -22.89 30.47
CA LYS A 512 4.04 -24.34 30.43
C LYS A 512 3.51 -24.89 31.75
N LYS A 513 4.02 -24.42 32.89
CA LYS A 513 3.53 -24.81 34.22
C LYS A 513 2.06 -24.43 34.41
N LYS A 514 1.65 -23.24 33.96
CA LYS A 514 0.27 -22.76 34.01
C LYS A 514 -0.66 -23.60 33.13
N GLU A 515 -0.24 -23.92 31.89
CA GLU A 515 -0.98 -24.81 31.00
C GLU A 515 -1.15 -26.23 31.55
N LEU A 516 -0.11 -26.77 32.20
CA LEU A 516 -0.15 -28.10 32.80
C LEU A 516 -0.98 -28.15 34.09
N GLY A 517 -1.21 -27.02 34.76
CA GLY A 517 -1.93 -26.96 36.04
C GLY A 517 -1.33 -27.92 37.08
N SER A 518 -2.17 -28.80 37.64
CA SER A 518 -1.75 -29.79 38.64
C SER A 518 -0.76 -30.83 38.11
N LEU A 519 -0.76 -31.11 36.80
CA LEU A 519 0.14 -32.08 36.16
C LEU A 519 1.60 -31.62 36.19
N SER A 520 1.86 -30.32 36.33
CA SER A 520 3.23 -29.79 36.46
C SER A 520 4.01 -30.43 37.62
N ARG A 521 3.32 -30.90 38.67
CA ARG A 521 3.91 -31.61 39.82
C ARG A 521 4.44 -33.01 39.48
N LEU A 522 4.08 -33.55 38.32
CA LEU A 522 4.54 -34.85 37.83
C LEU A 522 5.88 -34.74 37.11
N ILE A 523 6.24 -33.57 36.59
CA ILE A 523 7.53 -33.34 35.92
C ILE A 523 8.66 -33.60 36.93
N GLY A 524 9.61 -34.44 36.54
CA GLY A 524 10.72 -34.89 37.37
C GLY A 524 10.41 -36.13 38.25
N LYS A 525 9.14 -36.57 38.36
CA LYS A 525 8.83 -37.81 39.08
C LYS A 525 9.30 -39.02 38.30
N SER A 526 9.75 -40.04 39.03
CA SER A 526 10.16 -41.32 38.45
C SER A 526 9.13 -42.41 38.71
N TYR A 527 9.01 -43.30 37.74
CA TYR A 527 8.19 -44.50 37.78
C TYR A 527 9.02 -45.69 37.32
N TRP A 528 8.64 -46.89 37.72
CA TRP A 528 9.25 -48.13 37.25
C TRP A 528 8.26 -48.83 36.34
N ILE A 529 8.71 -49.18 35.14
CA ILE A 529 7.87 -49.85 34.13
C ILE A 529 7.44 -51.20 34.69
N ASN A 530 6.17 -51.57 34.55
CA ASN A 530 5.70 -52.93 34.79
C ASN A 530 5.50 -53.63 33.44
N ASP A 531 4.37 -53.41 32.77
CA ASP A 531 4.06 -54.08 31.50
C ASP A 531 3.97 -53.13 30.28
N TYR A 532 4.38 -51.86 30.44
CA TYR A 532 4.41 -50.88 29.35
C TYR A 532 5.70 -51.01 28.52
N THR A 533 5.77 -52.07 27.71
CA THR A 533 6.99 -52.53 27.02
C THR A 533 7.61 -51.51 26.05
N ASP A 534 6.82 -50.60 25.47
CA ASP A 534 7.29 -49.54 24.57
C ASP A 534 8.26 -48.55 25.25
N LEU A 535 8.19 -48.43 26.58
CA LEU A 535 9.04 -47.51 27.35
C LEU A 535 10.40 -48.13 27.72
N GLY A 536 10.55 -49.44 27.60
CA GLY A 536 11.77 -50.17 27.91
C GLY A 536 11.52 -51.46 28.69
N ARG A 537 12.61 -52.02 29.24
CA ARG A 537 12.54 -53.28 29.99
C ARG A 537 11.71 -53.12 31.26
N ARG A 538 10.91 -54.13 31.56
CA ARG A 538 10.19 -54.30 32.83
C ARG A 538 11.09 -54.04 34.04
N PHE A 539 10.52 -53.33 35.01
CA PHE A 539 11.12 -52.76 36.22
C PHE A 539 12.25 -51.75 36.01
N SER A 540 12.47 -51.27 34.78
CA SER A 540 13.42 -50.16 34.56
C SER A 540 12.82 -48.82 35.00
N LYS A 541 13.66 -47.96 35.56
CA LYS A 541 13.29 -46.60 35.97
C LYS A 541 13.16 -45.66 34.77
N VAL A 542 12.06 -44.93 34.73
CA VAL A 542 11.80 -43.81 33.81
C VAL A 542 11.45 -42.56 34.61
N THR A 543 11.76 -41.38 34.07
CA THR A 543 11.43 -40.08 34.68
C THR A 543 10.61 -39.24 33.73
N ILE A 544 9.53 -38.65 34.22
CA ILE A 544 8.72 -37.73 33.41
C ILE A 544 9.52 -36.45 33.19
N THR A 545 9.74 -36.09 31.93
CA THR A 545 10.50 -34.90 31.52
C THR A 545 9.63 -33.80 30.95
N ASP A 546 8.51 -34.15 30.35
CA ASP A 546 7.51 -33.21 29.86
C ASP A 546 6.14 -33.89 29.79
N ILE A 547 5.08 -33.10 29.70
CA ILE A 547 3.73 -33.54 29.34
C ILE A 547 3.28 -32.66 28.17
N LYS A 548 3.02 -33.27 27.03
CA LYS A 548 2.53 -32.60 25.84
C LYS A 548 1.01 -32.50 25.89
N ILE A 549 0.51 -31.32 25.57
CA ILE A 549 -0.91 -31.06 25.36
C ILE A 549 -1.03 -30.65 23.90
N GLU A 550 -1.71 -31.46 23.10
CA GLU A 550 -2.02 -31.13 21.71
C GLU A 550 -3.51 -30.79 21.63
N LYS A 551 -3.86 -29.86 20.73
CA LYS A 551 -5.24 -29.47 20.47
C LYS A 551 -5.56 -29.80 19.02
N SER A 552 -6.66 -30.50 18.78
CA SER A 552 -7.22 -30.66 17.44
C SER A 552 -7.91 -29.38 16.99
N ASP A 553 -8.22 -29.30 15.69
CA ASP A 553 -9.00 -28.19 15.10
C ASP A 553 -10.41 -28.09 15.70
N SER A 554 -10.97 -29.19 16.21
CA SER A 554 -12.25 -29.23 16.95
C SER A 554 -12.15 -28.67 18.38
N GLY A 555 -10.93 -28.36 18.85
CA GLY A 555 -10.67 -27.88 20.21
C GLY A 555 -10.47 -28.99 21.25
N ASP A 556 -10.55 -30.27 20.85
CA ASP A 556 -10.30 -31.40 21.74
C ASP A 556 -8.82 -31.46 22.11
N LYS A 557 -8.54 -31.79 23.38
CA LYS A 557 -7.18 -31.91 23.88
C LYS A 557 -6.76 -33.37 23.92
N SER A 558 -5.50 -33.64 23.61
CA SER A 558 -4.83 -34.90 23.92
C SER A 558 -3.62 -34.66 24.81
N TYR A 559 -3.34 -35.63 25.67
CA TYR A 559 -2.25 -35.58 26.63
C TYR A 559 -1.30 -36.74 26.35
N SER A 560 0.00 -36.43 26.30
CA SER A 560 1.06 -37.44 26.20
C SER A 560 2.15 -37.17 27.21
N VAL A 561 2.65 -38.21 27.85
CA VAL A 561 3.73 -38.13 28.85
C VAL A 561 5.05 -38.44 28.18
N VAL A 562 6.03 -37.55 28.34
CA VAL A 562 7.39 -37.73 27.80
C VAL A 562 8.28 -38.29 28.90
N PHE A 563 8.57 -39.58 28.82
CA PHE A 563 9.47 -40.27 29.74
C PHE A 563 10.91 -40.21 29.23
N ARG A 564 11.87 -40.14 30.15
CA ARG A 564 13.30 -40.33 29.90
C ARG A 564 13.79 -41.53 30.71
N ASN A 565 14.39 -42.50 30.03
CA ASN A 565 14.98 -43.66 30.70
C ASN A 565 16.39 -43.35 31.26
N ALA A 566 16.95 -44.30 32.02
CA ALA A 566 18.28 -44.14 32.62
C ALA A 566 19.43 -43.96 31.60
N LYS A 567 19.24 -44.35 30.34
CA LYS A 567 20.20 -44.15 29.24
C LYS A 567 20.04 -42.79 28.53
N GLY A 568 19.13 -41.93 29.02
CA GLY A 568 18.86 -40.61 28.44
C GLY A 568 17.92 -40.61 27.23
N LYS A 569 17.44 -41.77 26.75
CA LYS A 569 16.48 -41.86 25.64
C LYS A 569 15.10 -41.41 26.12
N THR A 570 14.45 -40.54 25.34
CA THR A 570 13.07 -40.11 25.58
C THR A 570 12.07 -40.95 24.78
N VAL A 571 10.95 -41.31 25.40
CA VAL A 571 9.83 -42.01 24.77
C VAL A 571 8.53 -41.29 25.16
N VAL A 572 7.61 -41.17 24.22
CA VAL A 572 6.32 -40.49 24.41
C VAL A 572 5.22 -41.54 24.53
N ALA A 573 4.44 -41.49 25.60
CA ALA A 573 3.28 -42.35 25.81
C ALA A 573 2.00 -41.52 25.76
N TYR A 574 1.07 -41.91 24.90
CA TYR A 574 -0.26 -41.30 24.84
C TYR A 574 -1.05 -41.67 26.10
N ALA A 575 -1.59 -40.66 26.79
CA ALA A 575 -2.32 -40.85 28.02
C ALA A 575 -3.84 -40.73 27.86
N GLY A 576 -4.34 -39.98 26.86
CA GLY A 576 -5.78 -39.83 26.61
C GLY A 576 -6.22 -38.38 26.40
N GLY A 577 -7.54 -38.17 26.33
CA GLY A 577 -8.15 -36.87 26.01
C GLY A 577 -8.32 -35.90 27.19
N THR A 578 -7.98 -36.30 28.42
CA THR A 578 -8.16 -35.47 29.62
C THR A 578 -6.94 -35.50 30.54
N ALA A 579 -6.76 -34.45 31.33
CA ALA A 579 -5.68 -34.38 32.32
C ALA A 579 -5.79 -35.53 33.36
N ALA A 580 -7.01 -35.95 33.71
CA ALA A 580 -7.23 -37.06 34.63
C ALA A 580 -6.63 -38.37 34.12
N LYS A 581 -6.71 -38.61 32.79
CA LYS A 581 -6.18 -39.82 32.16
C LYS A 581 -4.67 -39.97 32.28
N VAL A 582 -3.92 -38.86 32.37
CA VAL A 582 -2.48 -38.90 32.71
C VAL A 582 -2.25 -39.53 34.09
N THR A 583 -3.04 -39.11 35.08
CA THR A 583 -2.93 -39.61 36.45
C THR A 583 -3.39 -41.06 36.55
N GLU A 584 -4.45 -41.44 35.83
CA GLU A 584 -4.96 -42.81 35.74
C GLU A 584 -3.92 -43.75 35.12
N MET A 585 -3.35 -43.37 33.98
CA MET A 585 -2.27 -44.11 33.31
C MET A 585 -1.08 -44.33 34.26
N LEU A 586 -0.65 -43.30 34.99
CA LEU A 586 0.49 -43.40 35.91
C LEU A 586 0.18 -44.15 37.22
N SER A 587 -1.11 -44.31 37.56
CA SER A 587 -1.56 -45.03 38.76
C SER A 587 -1.92 -46.49 38.48
N ASP A 588 -2.03 -46.88 37.21
CA ASP A 588 -2.24 -48.26 36.80
C ASP A 588 -1.03 -49.11 37.16
N THR A 589 -1.18 -49.95 38.20
CA THR A 589 -0.12 -50.82 38.69
C THR A 589 0.26 -51.93 37.72
N ASN A 590 -0.58 -52.23 36.73
CA ASN A 590 -0.20 -53.15 35.64
C ASN A 590 0.82 -52.51 34.71
N GLN A 591 0.83 -51.17 34.60
CA GLN A 591 1.72 -50.43 33.71
C GLN A 591 2.92 -49.83 34.44
N PHE A 592 2.74 -49.31 35.66
CA PHE A 592 3.77 -48.59 36.40
C PHE A 592 3.77 -48.85 37.91
N PHE A 593 4.96 -48.83 38.52
CA PHE A 593 5.11 -48.66 39.95
C PHE A 593 5.59 -47.24 40.27
N ALA A 594 4.96 -46.61 41.26
CA ALA A 594 5.36 -45.29 41.76
C ALA A 594 6.61 -45.33 42.67
N ASN A 595 7.04 -46.52 43.10
CA ASN A 595 8.18 -46.73 43.99
C ASN A 595 9.07 -47.86 43.45
N ASP A 596 10.34 -47.87 43.88
CA ASP A 596 11.31 -48.87 43.48
C ASP A 596 10.89 -50.28 43.93
N PRO A 597 10.52 -51.18 42.99
CA PRO A 597 10.08 -52.51 43.34
C PRO A 597 11.22 -53.34 43.96
N TYR A 598 12.47 -53.12 43.56
CA TYR A 598 13.62 -53.83 44.12
C TYR A 598 13.81 -53.49 45.60
N GLN A 599 13.66 -52.21 45.96
CA GLN A 599 13.76 -51.77 47.35
C GLN A 599 12.55 -52.18 48.20
N LYS A 600 11.35 -52.17 47.62
CA LYS A 600 10.12 -52.55 48.32
C LYS A 600 10.14 -54.02 48.74
N TYR A 601 10.49 -54.92 47.82
CA TYR A 601 10.35 -56.35 48.05
C TYR A 601 11.63 -57.05 48.50
N LYS A 602 12.82 -56.48 48.24
CA LYS A 602 14.13 -56.99 48.68
C LYS A 602 14.38 -58.48 48.34
N TRP A 603 13.81 -58.96 47.24
CA TRP A 603 14.02 -60.34 46.78
C TRP A 603 15.38 -60.53 46.13
N SER A 604 15.81 -61.80 46.06
CA SER A 604 17.06 -62.17 45.38
C SER A 604 17.04 -61.81 43.90
N GLN A 605 18.23 -61.60 43.32
CA GLN A 605 18.36 -61.33 41.89
C GLN A 605 17.83 -62.48 41.03
N SER A 606 17.99 -63.73 41.48
CA SER A 606 17.45 -64.92 40.81
C SER A 606 15.92 -64.86 40.72
N THR A 607 15.25 -64.48 41.81
CA THR A 607 13.80 -64.27 41.83
C THR A 607 13.39 -63.15 40.85
N TRP A 608 14.08 -62.01 40.87
CA TRP A 608 13.77 -60.91 39.94
C TRP A 608 13.97 -61.29 38.48
N ASN A 609 15.02 -62.03 38.15
CA ASN A 609 15.27 -62.50 36.79
C ASN A 609 14.12 -63.38 36.28
N LYS A 610 13.60 -64.28 37.11
CA LYS A 610 12.42 -65.11 36.78
C LYS A 610 11.16 -64.25 36.58
N ILE A 611 10.88 -63.32 37.49
CA ILE A 611 9.72 -62.41 37.36
C ILE A 611 9.82 -61.56 36.08
N ILE A 612 11.00 -61.03 35.76
CA ILE A 612 11.25 -60.26 34.53
C ILE A 612 11.01 -61.13 33.29
N ALA A 613 11.38 -62.41 33.34
CA ALA A 613 11.17 -63.38 32.26
C ALA A 613 9.73 -63.90 32.17
N GLY A 614 8.84 -63.53 33.10
CA GLY A 614 7.48 -64.07 33.17
C GLY A 614 7.46 -65.54 33.62
N GLU A 615 8.42 -65.95 34.44
CA GLU A 615 8.57 -67.31 34.95
C GLU A 615 8.20 -67.38 36.43
N VAL A 616 7.57 -68.49 36.82
CA VAL A 616 7.27 -68.84 38.21
C VAL A 616 8.01 -70.13 38.58
N ASP A 617 8.37 -70.26 39.85
CA ASP A 617 9.10 -71.42 40.36
C ASP A 617 8.61 -71.82 41.74
N LEU A 618 8.79 -73.10 42.09
CA LEU A 618 8.43 -73.63 43.39
C LEU A 618 9.08 -72.82 44.52
N GLY A 619 8.30 -72.57 45.57
CA GLY A 619 8.71 -71.73 46.70
C GLY A 619 8.52 -70.23 46.49
N MET A 620 8.10 -69.77 45.31
CA MET A 620 7.70 -68.38 45.11
C MET A 620 6.49 -68.02 45.98
N THR A 621 6.42 -66.77 46.47
CA THR A 621 5.22 -66.29 47.16
C THR A 621 4.10 -65.97 46.17
N THR A 622 2.86 -65.89 46.65
CA THR A 622 1.73 -65.39 45.86
C THR A 622 2.01 -64.01 45.24
N THR A 623 2.71 -63.12 45.93
CA THR A 623 3.13 -61.80 45.37
C THR A 623 4.16 -61.94 44.24
N GLN A 624 5.13 -62.85 44.38
CA GLN A 624 6.13 -63.10 43.34
C GLN A 624 5.48 -63.70 42.09
N ALA A 625 4.58 -64.67 42.28
CA ALA A 625 3.82 -65.27 41.19
C ALA A 625 2.89 -64.25 40.50
N ARG A 626 2.19 -63.40 41.27
CA ARG A 626 1.35 -62.33 40.72
C ARG A 626 2.15 -61.29 39.94
N LEU A 627 3.34 -60.93 40.42
CA LEU A 627 4.21 -60.06 39.64
C LEU A 627 4.78 -60.79 38.42
N ALA A 628 5.03 -62.10 38.46
CA ALA A 628 5.52 -62.82 37.28
C ALA A 628 4.44 -62.95 36.20
N TRP A 629 3.23 -63.40 36.56
CA TRP A 629 2.17 -63.81 35.62
C TRP A 629 0.95 -62.90 35.57
N GLY A 630 0.87 -61.89 36.42
CA GLY A 630 -0.31 -61.03 36.55
C GLY A 630 -1.41 -61.66 37.41
N ASP A 631 -2.60 -61.05 37.34
CA ASP A 631 -3.76 -61.49 38.10
C ASP A 631 -4.39 -62.75 37.46
N PRO A 632 -4.70 -63.80 38.25
CA PRO A 632 -5.36 -64.98 37.74
C PRO A 632 -6.82 -64.69 37.34
N THR A 633 -7.32 -65.46 36.37
CA THR A 633 -8.72 -65.44 35.94
C THR A 633 -9.66 -65.87 37.05
N SER A 634 -9.24 -66.84 37.88
CA SER A 634 -9.99 -67.23 39.08
C SER A 634 -9.07 -67.74 40.19
N ILE A 635 -9.55 -67.61 41.42
CA ILE A 635 -8.88 -68.12 42.63
C ILE A 635 -9.89 -69.01 43.36
N SER A 636 -9.54 -70.27 43.58
CA SER A 636 -10.30 -71.19 44.44
C SER A 636 -9.48 -71.59 45.66
N GLN A 637 -10.16 -72.05 46.71
CA GLN A 637 -9.52 -72.45 47.96
C GLN A 637 -10.09 -73.79 48.40
N GLU A 638 -9.19 -74.72 48.73
CA GLU A 638 -9.55 -76.07 49.16
C GLU A 638 -8.80 -76.43 50.45
N MET A 639 -9.44 -77.21 51.30
CA MET A 639 -8.88 -77.66 52.57
C MET A 639 -8.23 -79.03 52.38
N SER A 640 -6.92 -79.14 52.65
CA SER A 640 -6.20 -80.42 52.60
C SER A 640 -5.61 -80.80 53.96
N SER A 641 -5.15 -82.04 54.09
CA SER A 641 -4.43 -82.54 55.27
C SER A 641 -3.12 -81.80 55.55
N LYS A 642 -2.59 -81.03 54.58
CA LYS A 642 -1.36 -80.21 54.69
C LYS A 642 -1.64 -78.72 54.88
N GLY A 643 -2.90 -78.34 55.10
CA GLY A 643 -3.33 -76.95 55.23
C GLY A 643 -4.13 -76.45 54.02
N LYS A 644 -4.44 -75.14 54.04
CA LYS A 644 -5.27 -74.48 53.03
C LYS A 644 -4.50 -74.36 51.72
N ILE A 645 -5.03 -74.97 50.66
CA ILE A 645 -4.50 -74.87 49.29
C ILE A 645 -5.27 -73.76 48.58
N GLU A 646 -4.55 -72.80 48.01
CA GLU A 646 -5.09 -71.77 47.14
C GLU A 646 -4.67 -72.06 45.70
N VAL A 647 -5.63 -72.20 44.80
CA VAL A 647 -5.38 -72.51 43.38
C VAL A 647 -5.72 -71.30 42.53
N TRP A 648 -4.75 -70.83 41.76
CA TRP A 648 -4.88 -69.70 40.84
C TRP A 648 -4.94 -70.24 39.41
N VAL A 649 -5.99 -69.92 38.68
CA VAL A 649 -6.19 -70.36 37.30
C VAL A 649 -6.00 -69.18 36.35
N TYR A 650 -5.19 -69.40 35.32
CA TYR A 650 -4.91 -68.45 34.25
C TYR A 650 -5.47 -69.02 32.95
N GLY A 651 -6.66 -68.56 32.57
CA GLY A 651 -7.33 -68.97 31.34
C GLY A 651 -7.04 -68.00 30.20
N SER A 652 -6.60 -68.54 29.06
CA SER A 652 -6.42 -67.78 27.82
C SER A 652 -6.85 -68.60 26.61
N SER A 653 -6.91 -67.98 25.43
CA SER A 653 -7.15 -68.70 24.17
C SER A 653 -6.07 -69.73 23.83
N ALA A 654 -4.89 -69.65 24.46
CA ALA A 654 -3.77 -70.58 24.31
C ALA A 654 -3.79 -71.75 25.31
N GLY A 655 -4.80 -71.83 26.18
CA GLY A 655 -4.97 -72.89 27.17
C GLY A 655 -5.12 -72.39 28.60
N ILE A 656 -5.20 -73.35 29.53
CA ILE A 656 -5.35 -73.12 30.96
C ILE A 656 -4.05 -73.49 31.65
N ARG A 657 -3.50 -72.58 32.47
CA ARG A 657 -2.41 -72.87 33.41
C ARG A 657 -2.91 -72.67 34.83
N ALA A 658 -2.37 -73.41 35.79
CA ALA A 658 -2.73 -73.26 37.20
C ALA A 658 -1.54 -73.28 38.14
N LEU A 659 -1.63 -72.50 39.21
CA LEU A 659 -0.64 -72.44 40.28
C LEU A 659 -1.29 -72.82 41.61
N GLY A 660 -0.70 -73.78 42.33
CA GLY A 660 -1.19 -74.19 43.65
C GLY A 660 -0.27 -73.70 44.77
N PHE A 661 -0.84 -73.02 45.76
CA PHE A 661 -0.11 -72.44 46.89
C PHE A 661 -0.53 -73.08 48.21
N VAL A 662 0.45 -73.36 49.08
CA VAL A 662 0.22 -73.75 50.49
C VAL A 662 1.00 -72.81 51.39
N GLY A 663 0.35 -72.22 52.40
CA GLY A 663 0.97 -71.23 53.27
C GLY A 663 1.51 -70.00 52.51
N GLY A 664 0.90 -69.65 51.38
CA GLY A 664 1.32 -68.54 50.51
C GLY A 664 2.56 -68.82 49.65
N LYS A 665 3.01 -70.08 49.58
CA LYS A 665 4.17 -70.54 48.79
C LYS A 665 3.74 -71.48 47.68
N LEU A 666 4.27 -71.27 46.47
CA LEU A 666 3.98 -72.05 45.28
C LEU A 666 4.54 -73.47 45.45
N ILE A 667 3.67 -74.48 45.40
CA ILE A 667 4.04 -75.89 45.57
C ILE A 667 3.82 -76.72 44.30
N VAL A 668 3.03 -76.22 43.34
CA VAL A 668 2.76 -76.92 42.09
C VAL A 668 2.41 -75.94 40.96
N ILE A 669 2.86 -76.28 39.75
CA ILE A 669 2.65 -75.54 38.51
C ILE A 669 2.04 -76.54 37.52
N TYR A 670 0.89 -76.21 36.95
CA TYR A 670 0.13 -77.03 35.99
C TYR A 670 -0.07 -76.30 34.67
#